data_AF-A0A3C0HHL9-F1
#
_entry.id   AF-A0A3C0HHL9-F1
#
_cell.length_a   1.000
_cell.length_b   1.000
_cell.length_c   1.000
_cell.angle_alpha   90.00
_cell.angle_beta   90.00
_cell.angle_gamma   90.00
#
_symmetry.space_group_name_H-M   'P 1'
#
loop_
_entity.id
_entity.type
_entity.pdbx_description
1 polymer ?
#
loop_
_entity_poly.entity_id
_entity_poly.type
_entity_poly.pdbx_seq_one_letter_code
_entity_poly.pdbx_strand_id
1 'polypeptide(L)'
;SAPSNSVTPRAAFAVPVLRPDRALVAVAPVEIDVLANDSIDAVLRPGLTLSIVRAPSRGTASVVLRPGETPVLRYAANAGASGADALRYRVCFTLPQPCVEADVGIDIRPKAVAALQWSTSAERGFRDERFDALPALPAARFIAHGLVRPERWSGTAAALAPAGAPWAGGSIAVRVRSLEGGPAGRDWRVLADAAGNDIDLFLGIDHNGNGAADPAELACASSSAGGGERCDLALSAPASGTVAYWVLVRSNGGNGFAIDLFETPLDRPAAQRSLVATGPGQVEASGVFTVRFVWDQPDFLPGQSRGGWLEMRSQADVSLGWLPVRIDRTSGEPTAFALASGVPHALALVPGQAHERLFIDVPAGATRLEVTTSSAGEIDLAVARVPFVGSVGAVPSIAPAPPRAQADARSTLRGGNERIVIADPAPGRWYVTPSNNPIASNADLVVTATLEGRGPSLRPGGFFNPARSGSGLFVYPAGSEWAALWYTFKQDGSPTWYYLQAAAPGASGVWRSRIFRSAWDGARNQLTAIGEATVTPVDRGRFAFSYTLDGETGSEAFVDFGGGCPTVGGAPIDASGHWFDPRRAGSGYTAHLFPNYEFYMAFVYDGRGVPRSLVAERRSIGAARQLIGLEQLEGACPLCVRPGDPSRHAVGSLEREIASGRVSRIAIDVRFARGVPGVWAANDDAVTPLGELRGCAPD
;
A
#
# COMPACT_ATOMS: atom_id res chain seq x y z
N SER A 1 -48.29 43.15 62.29
CA SER A 1 -47.06 42.67 61.63
C SER A 1 -47.41 41.45 60.79
N ALA A 2 -47.44 41.60 59.46
CA ALA A 2 -47.68 40.50 58.53
C ALA A 2 -46.41 39.64 58.36
N PRO A 3 -46.52 38.31 58.16
CA PRO A 3 -45.34 37.47 57.92
C PRO A 3 -44.83 37.69 56.49
N SER A 4 -43.53 37.89 56.36
CA SER A 4 -42.86 38.01 55.07
C SER A 4 -42.87 36.66 54.35
N ASN A 5 -43.43 36.62 53.14
CA ASN A 5 -43.22 35.53 52.20
C ASN A 5 -41.77 35.57 51.72
N SER A 6 -40.90 34.74 52.31
CA SER A 6 -39.60 34.43 51.75
C SER A 6 -39.80 33.54 50.53
N VAL A 7 -39.81 34.13 49.34
CA VAL A 7 -39.66 33.39 48.08
C VAL A 7 -38.22 32.88 48.04
N THR A 8 -38.03 31.58 48.17
CA THR A 8 -36.76 30.93 47.89
C THR A 8 -36.45 31.18 46.40
N PRO A 9 -35.29 31.76 46.03
CA PRO A 9 -34.93 31.89 44.62
C PRO A 9 -34.91 30.50 44.01
N ARG A 10 -35.69 30.27 42.94
CA ARG A 10 -35.51 29.09 42.09
C ARG A 10 -34.06 29.13 41.61
N ALA A 11 -33.32 28.04 41.83
CA ALA A 11 -31.98 27.89 41.27
C ALA A 11 -32.06 28.18 39.77
N ALA A 12 -31.24 29.12 39.29
CA ALA A 12 -31.16 29.41 37.86
C ALA A 12 -30.52 28.18 37.18
N PHE A 13 -31.30 27.47 36.37
CA PHE A 13 -30.78 26.37 35.56
C PHE A 13 -29.84 26.94 34.49
N ALA A 14 -28.73 26.25 34.23
CA ALA A 14 -27.85 26.60 33.11
C ALA A 14 -28.64 26.46 31.79
N VAL A 15 -28.48 27.42 30.89
CA VAL A 15 -29.09 27.38 29.56
C VAL A 15 -28.44 26.21 28.78
N PRO A 16 -29.23 25.31 28.17
CA PRO A 16 -28.67 24.25 27.34
C PRO A 16 -27.82 24.81 26.20
N VAL A 17 -26.64 24.23 26.00
CA VAL A 17 -25.75 24.59 24.89
C VAL A 17 -25.58 23.37 24.01
N LEU A 18 -26.19 23.43 22.82
CA LEU A 18 -25.96 22.45 21.76
C LEU A 18 -24.74 22.85 20.94
N ARG A 19 -23.91 21.87 20.58
CA ARG A 19 -22.67 22.07 19.84
C ARG A 19 -22.77 21.39 18.47
N PRO A 20 -22.04 21.89 17.46
CA PRO A 20 -22.00 21.21 16.18
C PRO A 20 -21.42 19.81 16.31
N ASP A 21 -22.09 18.84 15.68
CA ASP A 21 -21.65 17.47 15.64
C ASP A 21 -20.91 17.15 14.34
N ARG A 22 -20.13 16.07 14.39
CA ARG A 22 -19.46 15.48 13.24
C ARG A 22 -19.67 13.98 13.27
N ALA A 23 -20.05 13.41 12.13
CA ALA A 23 -20.24 11.98 11.97
C ALA A 23 -19.52 11.45 10.73
N LEU A 24 -18.88 10.31 10.87
CA LEU A 24 -18.28 9.56 9.78
C LEU A 24 -19.23 8.45 9.40
N VAL A 25 -19.71 8.47 8.15
CA VAL A 25 -20.75 7.54 7.68
C VAL A 25 -20.16 6.66 6.59
N ALA A 26 -20.37 5.35 6.71
CA ALA A 26 -20.08 4.40 5.64
C ALA A 26 -21.37 4.04 4.88
N VAL A 27 -21.31 3.03 4.01
CA VAL A 27 -22.48 2.54 3.27
C VAL A 27 -23.65 2.13 4.18
N ALA A 28 -23.35 1.56 5.36
CA ALA A 28 -24.38 1.18 6.32
C ALA A 28 -24.92 2.41 7.09
N PRO A 29 -26.23 2.47 7.39
CA PRO A 29 -26.79 3.53 8.23
C PRO A 29 -26.12 3.60 9.60
N VAL A 30 -25.87 4.81 10.09
CA VAL A 30 -25.23 5.08 11.38
C VAL A 30 -26.20 5.84 12.28
N GLU A 31 -26.17 5.52 13.57
CA GLU A 31 -26.82 6.33 14.60
C GLU A 31 -25.80 7.30 15.21
N ILE A 32 -26.20 8.56 15.31
CA ILE A 32 -25.39 9.68 15.75
C ILE A 32 -26.03 10.19 17.04
N ASP A 33 -25.31 10.04 18.15
CA ASP A 33 -25.67 10.67 19.42
C ASP A 33 -25.24 12.14 19.40
N VAL A 34 -26.13 12.98 18.88
CA VAL A 34 -25.92 14.43 18.77
C VAL A 34 -25.93 15.15 20.12
N LEU A 35 -26.26 14.47 21.22
CA LEU A 35 -26.30 15.08 22.56
C LEU A 35 -25.07 14.74 23.39
N ALA A 36 -24.13 13.96 22.84
CA ALA A 36 -22.97 13.45 23.56
C ALA A 36 -21.94 14.55 23.90
N ASN A 37 -21.75 15.53 23.01
CA ASN A 37 -20.83 16.66 23.22
C ASN A 37 -21.54 17.90 23.81
N ASP A 38 -22.83 17.81 24.12
CA ASP A 38 -23.68 18.93 24.52
C ASP A 38 -23.65 19.23 26.01
N SER A 39 -23.98 20.49 26.35
CA SER A 39 -24.18 20.92 27.73
C SER A 39 -25.65 20.93 28.08
N ILE A 40 -26.13 19.81 28.63
CA ILE A 40 -27.54 19.64 29.04
C ILE A 40 -27.57 19.13 30.49
N ASP A 41 -28.15 19.95 31.38
CA ASP A 41 -28.39 19.59 32.78
C ASP A 41 -29.23 18.30 32.85
N ALA A 42 -28.87 17.39 33.74
CA ALA A 42 -29.55 16.11 33.92
C ALA A 42 -31.06 16.29 34.20
N VAL A 43 -31.47 17.39 34.84
CA VAL A 43 -32.90 17.69 35.11
C VAL A 43 -33.69 18.01 33.85
N LEU A 44 -33.02 18.47 32.78
CA LEU A 44 -33.64 18.82 31.50
C LEU A 44 -33.69 17.64 30.53
N ARG A 45 -33.00 16.54 30.82
CA ARG A 45 -32.97 15.34 29.96
C ARG A 45 -34.32 14.61 29.90
N PRO A 46 -35.06 14.42 31.02
CA PRO A 46 -36.39 13.84 30.97
C PRO A 46 -37.37 14.69 30.12
N GLY A 47 -37.98 14.06 29.13
CA GLY A 47 -39.01 14.70 28.30
C GLY A 47 -38.48 15.63 27.19
N LEU A 48 -37.17 15.67 26.94
CA LEU A 48 -36.65 16.37 25.78
C LEU A 48 -37.14 15.72 24.47
N THR A 49 -37.28 16.51 23.42
CA THR A 49 -37.61 16.03 22.08
C THR A 49 -36.57 16.47 21.07
N LEU A 50 -36.14 15.53 20.22
CA LEU A 50 -35.22 15.78 19.10
C LEU A 50 -35.99 15.82 17.78
N SER A 51 -35.70 16.78 16.91
CA SER A 51 -36.30 16.92 15.59
C SER A 51 -35.29 17.42 14.54
N ILE A 52 -35.49 17.07 13.28
CA ILE A 52 -34.67 17.53 12.16
C ILE A 52 -35.34 18.77 11.55
N VAL A 53 -34.60 19.89 11.48
CA VAL A 53 -35.08 21.18 10.94
C VAL A 53 -34.66 21.34 9.48
N ARG A 54 -33.45 20.89 9.13
CA ARG A 54 -32.95 20.87 7.76
C ARG A 54 -32.44 19.47 7.43
N ALA A 55 -33.06 18.84 6.44
CA ALA A 55 -32.66 17.51 5.98
C ALA A 55 -31.29 17.55 5.27
N PRO A 56 -30.55 16.43 5.29
CA PRO A 56 -29.33 16.27 4.50
C PRO A 56 -29.60 16.28 2.99
N SER A 57 -28.55 16.52 2.21
CA SER A 57 -28.61 16.60 0.74
C SER A 57 -28.13 15.34 0.03
N ARG A 58 -27.30 14.53 0.70
CA ARG A 58 -26.67 13.32 0.15
C ARG A 58 -27.08 12.04 0.87
N GLY A 59 -28.07 12.13 1.75
CA GLY A 59 -28.64 10.99 2.45
C GLY A 59 -30.04 11.29 2.99
N THR A 60 -30.50 10.41 3.85
CA THR A 60 -31.75 10.54 4.60
C THR A 60 -31.44 10.46 6.09
N ALA A 61 -32.15 11.23 6.90
CA ALA A 61 -32.00 11.22 8.35
C ALA A 61 -33.38 11.10 9.03
N SER A 62 -33.40 10.39 10.16
CA SER A 62 -34.60 10.19 10.98
C SER A 62 -34.24 10.19 12.46
N VAL A 63 -35.18 10.53 13.33
CA VAL A 63 -34.98 10.45 14.78
C VAL A 63 -35.37 9.04 15.24
N VAL A 64 -34.47 8.40 15.99
CA VAL A 64 -34.72 7.12 16.65
C VAL A 64 -34.84 7.37 18.14
N LEU A 65 -35.97 6.97 18.72
CA LEU A 65 -36.24 7.04 20.15
C LEU A 65 -36.61 5.65 20.65
N ARG A 66 -35.82 5.11 21.58
CA ARG A 66 -36.13 3.85 22.26
C ARG A 66 -36.68 4.14 23.66
N PRO A 67 -37.60 3.31 24.19
CA PRO A 67 -38.14 3.51 25.54
C PRO A 67 -37.02 3.53 26.59
N GLY A 68 -36.92 4.62 27.35
CA GLY A 68 -35.91 4.79 28.41
C GLY A 68 -34.52 5.24 27.94
N GLU A 69 -34.33 5.48 26.64
CA GLU A 69 -33.08 5.99 26.07
C GLU A 69 -33.21 7.43 25.58
N THR A 70 -32.07 8.11 25.46
CA THR A 70 -31.96 9.42 24.80
C THR A 70 -32.19 9.27 23.28
N PRO A 71 -32.94 10.17 22.61
CA PRO A 71 -33.11 10.09 21.17
C PRO A 71 -31.79 10.33 20.41
N VAL A 72 -31.60 9.59 19.32
CA VAL A 72 -30.43 9.71 18.43
C VAL A 72 -30.87 9.99 16.98
N LEU A 73 -29.98 10.51 16.15
CA LEU A 73 -30.22 10.65 14.70
C LEU A 73 -29.73 9.42 13.96
N ARG A 74 -30.59 8.76 13.20
CA ARG A 74 -30.19 7.72 12.25
C ARG A 74 -30.04 8.30 10.85
N TYR A 75 -28.83 8.27 10.32
CA TYR A 75 -28.50 8.74 8.98
C TYR A 75 -28.18 7.55 8.05
N ALA A 76 -28.66 7.60 6.81
CA ALA A 76 -28.33 6.67 5.75
C ALA A 76 -27.92 7.44 4.49
N ALA A 77 -26.71 7.20 3.99
CA ALA A 77 -26.24 7.80 2.74
C ALA A 77 -27.08 7.30 1.55
N ASN A 78 -27.34 8.17 0.57
CA ASN A 78 -27.94 7.76 -0.68
C ASN A 78 -26.99 6.80 -1.42
N ALA A 79 -27.52 5.88 -2.21
CA ALA A 79 -26.69 4.98 -3.02
C ALA A 79 -25.72 5.79 -3.89
N GLY A 80 -24.41 5.49 -3.77
CA GLY A 80 -23.35 6.17 -4.52
C GLY A 80 -22.92 7.53 -3.97
N ALA A 81 -23.47 8.01 -2.84
CA ALA A 81 -23.02 9.24 -2.21
C ALA A 81 -21.64 9.08 -1.55
N SER A 82 -20.84 10.15 -1.57
CA SER A 82 -19.54 10.25 -0.90
C SER A 82 -19.23 11.70 -0.52
N GLY A 83 -18.27 11.92 0.37
CA GLY A 83 -17.83 13.24 0.82
C GLY A 83 -18.79 13.95 1.77
N ALA A 84 -18.65 15.26 1.89
CA ALA A 84 -19.35 16.06 2.89
C ALA A 84 -20.86 16.20 2.62
N ASP A 85 -21.64 16.10 3.68
CA ASP A 85 -23.07 16.39 3.78
C ASP A 85 -23.34 17.07 5.13
N ALA A 86 -24.53 17.64 5.33
CA ALA A 86 -24.87 18.26 6.60
C ALA A 86 -26.37 18.29 6.83
N LEU A 87 -26.77 18.25 8.10
CA LEU A 87 -28.16 18.47 8.52
C LEU A 87 -28.21 19.44 9.71
N ARG A 88 -29.40 19.95 10.02
CA ARG A 88 -29.64 20.77 11.20
C ARG A 88 -30.72 20.16 12.06
N TYR A 89 -30.48 20.05 13.36
CA TYR A 89 -31.43 19.49 14.33
C TYR A 89 -31.83 20.52 15.37
N ARG A 90 -32.91 20.20 16.10
CA ARG A 90 -33.48 21.00 17.18
C ARG A 90 -33.81 20.10 18.36
N VAL A 91 -33.41 20.54 19.55
CA VAL A 91 -33.79 19.95 20.83
C VAL A 91 -34.73 20.90 21.54
N CYS A 92 -35.88 20.40 21.97
CA CYS A 92 -36.82 21.16 22.80
C CYS A 92 -36.89 20.52 24.19
N PHE A 93 -36.92 21.37 25.22
CA PHE A 93 -36.97 20.95 26.62
C PHE A 93 -38.35 21.23 27.20
N THR A 94 -38.76 20.43 28.19
CA THR A 94 -39.96 20.71 28.97
C THR A 94 -39.72 21.98 29.79
N LEU A 95 -40.60 22.98 29.66
CA LEU A 95 -40.53 24.35 30.20
C LEU A 95 -39.72 24.50 31.52
N PRO A 96 -38.92 25.57 31.68
CA PRO A 96 -39.09 26.89 31.05
C PRO A 96 -38.05 27.28 29.97
N GLN A 97 -37.22 26.34 29.49
CA GLN A 97 -36.15 26.64 28.51
C GLN A 97 -36.65 26.54 27.05
N PRO A 98 -36.21 27.42 26.13
CA PRO A 98 -36.60 27.36 24.71
C PRO A 98 -35.93 26.19 23.97
N CYS A 99 -36.42 25.90 22.76
CA CYS A 99 -35.72 24.98 21.87
C CYS A 99 -34.39 25.57 21.39
N VAL A 100 -33.38 24.73 21.25
CA VAL A 100 -32.05 25.10 20.75
C VAL A 100 -31.76 24.28 19.50
N GLU A 101 -30.97 24.83 18.58
CA GLU A 101 -30.61 24.17 17.31
C GLU A 101 -29.09 24.05 17.18
N ALA A 102 -28.65 23.00 16.49
CA ALA A 102 -27.25 22.79 16.10
C ALA A 102 -27.16 22.04 14.76
N ASP A 103 -25.98 22.08 14.16
CA ASP A 103 -25.69 21.47 12.86
C ASP A 103 -24.87 20.19 13.04
N VAL A 104 -25.15 19.15 12.24
CA VAL A 104 -24.31 17.95 12.12
C VAL A 104 -23.63 17.99 10.77
N GLY A 105 -22.29 17.96 10.76
CA GLY A 105 -21.50 17.71 9.55
C GLY A 105 -21.27 16.21 9.38
N ILE A 106 -21.42 15.71 8.16
CA ILE A 106 -21.36 14.28 7.86
C ILE A 106 -20.32 14.08 6.76
N ASP A 107 -19.37 13.17 6.97
CA ASP A 107 -18.41 12.77 5.94
C ASP A 107 -18.70 11.32 5.52
N ILE A 108 -19.21 11.18 4.28
CA ILE A 108 -19.60 9.89 3.72
C ILE A 108 -18.37 9.25 3.06
N ARG A 109 -17.96 8.11 3.59
CA ARG A 109 -16.73 7.40 3.20
C ARG A 109 -17.02 6.05 2.57
N PRO A 110 -16.08 5.49 1.79
CA PRO A 110 -16.28 4.17 1.16
C PRO A 110 -16.44 3.03 2.18
N LYS A 111 -15.87 3.17 3.38
CA LYS A 111 -15.90 2.19 4.47
C LYS A 111 -15.86 2.89 5.83
N ALA A 112 -16.24 2.15 6.87
CA ALA A 112 -16.10 2.60 8.25
C ALA A 112 -14.62 2.75 8.65
N VAL A 113 -14.34 3.63 9.60
CA VAL A 113 -12.99 3.96 10.10
C VAL A 113 -12.24 2.74 10.62
N ALA A 114 -12.94 1.77 11.21
CA ALA A 114 -12.34 0.53 11.72
C ALA A 114 -12.15 -0.56 10.66
N ALA A 115 -12.58 -0.34 9.42
CA ALA A 115 -12.59 -1.39 8.41
C ALA A 115 -11.19 -1.80 7.94
N LEU A 116 -10.20 -0.90 8.00
CA LEU A 116 -8.84 -1.15 7.54
C LEU A 116 -7.83 -1.31 8.68
N GLN A 117 -8.17 -2.17 9.64
CA GLN A 117 -7.29 -2.54 10.74
C GLN A 117 -6.97 -4.03 10.69
N TRP A 118 -5.70 -4.38 10.88
CA TRP A 118 -5.28 -5.77 10.84
C TRP A 118 -4.00 -6.07 11.59
N SER A 119 -3.90 -7.32 12.06
CA SER A 119 -2.68 -7.87 12.64
C SER A 119 -1.83 -8.58 11.58
N THR A 120 -0.51 -8.55 11.79
CA THR A 120 0.47 -9.25 10.94
C THR A 120 1.59 -9.86 11.79
N SER A 121 2.22 -10.92 11.30
CA SER A 121 3.46 -11.47 11.87
C SER A 121 4.72 -10.97 11.13
N ALA A 122 4.58 -10.03 10.21
CA ALA A 122 5.66 -9.65 9.31
C ALA A 122 5.73 -8.13 9.11
N GLU A 123 6.95 -7.58 9.14
CA GLU A 123 7.19 -6.17 8.87
C GLU A 123 7.10 -5.77 7.40
N ARG A 124 6.97 -6.76 6.51
CA ARG A 124 6.69 -6.60 5.10
C ARG A 124 5.60 -7.57 4.69
N GLY A 125 4.76 -7.18 3.73
CA GLY A 125 3.75 -8.07 3.17
C GLY A 125 2.61 -7.32 2.52
N PHE A 126 1.52 -8.04 2.28
CA PHE A 126 0.33 -7.49 1.66
C PHE A 126 -0.96 -8.02 2.29
N ARG A 127 -2.05 -7.30 2.02
CA ARG A 127 -3.41 -7.71 2.34
C ARG A 127 -4.36 -7.24 1.26
N ASP A 128 -5.25 -8.14 0.87
CA ASP A 128 -6.34 -7.84 -0.05
C ASP A 128 -7.58 -7.46 0.76
N GLU A 129 -8.14 -6.28 0.48
CA GLU A 129 -9.38 -5.80 1.10
C GLU A 129 -10.47 -5.67 0.04
N ARG A 130 -11.65 -6.21 0.34
CA ARG A 130 -12.81 -6.17 -0.55
C ARG A 130 -13.59 -4.87 -0.37
N PHE A 131 -13.94 -4.22 -1.47
CA PHE A 131 -14.83 -3.07 -1.53
C PHE A 131 -16.07 -3.37 -2.38
N ASP A 132 -17.20 -2.78 -2.02
CA ASP A 132 -18.48 -2.91 -2.72
C ASP A 132 -19.39 -1.70 -2.41
N ALA A 133 -20.56 -1.64 -3.07
CA ALA A 133 -21.59 -0.62 -2.87
C ALA A 133 -21.13 0.84 -3.04
N LEU A 134 -20.09 1.06 -3.86
CA LEU A 134 -19.57 2.38 -4.21
C LEU A 134 -20.19 2.93 -5.51
N PRO A 135 -20.12 4.25 -5.75
CA PRO A 135 -20.40 4.80 -7.08
C PRO A 135 -19.45 4.21 -8.13
N ALA A 136 -19.77 4.38 -9.41
CA ALA A 136 -18.88 4.00 -10.49
C ALA A 136 -17.52 4.72 -10.36
N LEU A 137 -16.43 3.98 -10.58
CA LEU A 137 -15.05 4.45 -10.58
C LEU A 137 -14.50 4.33 -12.00
N PRO A 138 -14.82 5.24 -12.92
CA PRO A 138 -14.42 5.12 -14.33
C PRO A 138 -12.92 5.33 -14.57
N ALA A 139 -12.19 5.89 -13.61
CA ALA A 139 -10.73 5.99 -13.62
C ALA A 139 -10.19 5.86 -12.19
N ALA A 140 -10.48 4.72 -11.56
CA ALA A 140 -10.19 4.46 -10.15
C ALA A 140 -8.71 4.70 -9.81
N ARG A 141 -8.47 5.36 -8.67
CA ARG A 141 -7.13 5.54 -8.08
C ARG A 141 -7.16 5.21 -6.59
N PHE A 142 -6.14 4.49 -6.14
CA PHE A 142 -5.95 4.10 -4.75
C PHE A 142 -4.60 4.63 -4.28
N ILE A 143 -4.62 5.71 -3.52
CA ILE A 143 -3.41 6.44 -3.14
C ILE A 143 -3.18 6.21 -1.65
N ALA A 144 -2.15 5.43 -1.31
CA ALA A 144 -1.79 5.19 0.07
C ALA A 144 -0.76 6.21 0.57
N HIS A 145 -0.83 6.55 1.86
CA HIS A 145 0.09 7.42 2.59
C HIS A 145 0.46 6.79 3.94
N GLY A 146 1.60 7.18 4.52
CA GLY A 146 2.22 6.48 5.66
C GLY A 146 3.21 5.41 5.19
N LEU A 147 3.49 4.34 5.95
CA LEU A 147 3.10 4.04 7.33
C LEU A 147 3.97 4.81 8.34
N VAL A 148 3.38 5.30 9.44
CA VAL A 148 4.09 6.04 10.50
C VAL A 148 3.98 5.33 11.85
N ARG A 149 5.01 5.51 12.70
CA ARG A 149 4.98 5.14 14.12
C ARG A 149 4.00 6.07 14.86
N PRO A 150 3.20 5.57 15.81
CA PRO A 150 2.36 6.44 16.61
C PRO A 150 3.20 7.22 17.64
N GLU A 151 2.80 8.46 17.90
CA GLU A 151 3.07 9.09 19.19
C GLU A 151 2.14 8.44 20.22
N ARG A 152 2.71 7.92 21.30
CA ARG A 152 1.93 7.31 22.38
C ARG A 152 1.66 8.30 23.49
N TRP A 153 0.43 8.29 23.97
CA TRP A 153 0.02 9.06 25.13
C TRP A 153 -0.80 8.19 26.06
N SER A 154 -0.33 7.94 27.27
CA SER A 154 -1.11 7.29 28.31
C SER A 154 -1.18 8.17 29.54
N GLY A 155 -2.23 7.97 30.32
CA GLY A 155 -2.47 8.76 31.52
C GLY A 155 -3.74 8.33 32.24
N THR A 156 -4.13 9.18 33.17
CA THR A 156 -5.33 9.03 33.98
C THR A 156 -6.15 10.31 33.84
N ALA A 157 -7.47 10.20 33.71
CA ALA A 157 -8.39 11.32 33.83
C ALA A 157 -9.19 11.14 35.12
N ALA A 158 -9.39 12.20 35.92
CA ALA A 158 -10.12 12.06 37.19
C ALA A 158 -11.60 11.69 36.95
N ALA A 159 -12.27 11.12 37.95
CA ALA A 159 -13.65 10.68 37.83
C ALA A 159 -14.63 11.86 37.57
N LEU A 160 -15.64 11.57 36.75
CA LEU A 160 -16.90 12.29 36.50
C LEU A 160 -16.85 13.82 36.49
N ALA A 161 -16.77 14.41 35.28
CA ALA A 161 -17.20 15.79 35.10
C ALA A 161 -18.73 15.86 35.33
N PRO A 162 -19.26 16.89 36.02
CA PRO A 162 -20.70 17.11 36.07
C PRO A 162 -21.29 17.18 34.65
N ALA A 163 -22.54 16.72 34.51
CA ALA A 163 -23.25 16.71 33.25
C ALA A 163 -23.18 18.11 32.58
N GLY A 164 -22.66 18.15 31.36
CA GLY A 164 -22.56 19.36 30.54
C GLY A 164 -21.24 20.12 30.59
N ALA A 165 -20.19 19.58 31.22
CA ALA A 165 -18.82 20.11 31.15
C ALA A 165 -17.82 19.18 30.41
N PRO A 166 -18.03 18.80 29.13
CA PRO A 166 -17.00 18.05 28.39
C PRO A 166 -15.67 18.79 28.25
N TRP A 167 -15.67 20.10 28.52
CA TRP A 167 -14.62 21.06 28.17
C TRP A 167 -13.97 21.75 29.37
N ALA A 168 -14.38 21.42 30.62
CA ALA A 168 -13.85 22.07 31.82
C ALA A 168 -13.87 21.13 33.04
N GLY A 169 -12.78 21.11 33.82
CA GLY A 169 -12.69 20.41 35.11
C GLY A 169 -11.51 19.43 35.23
N GLY A 170 -11.38 18.74 36.36
CA GLY A 170 -10.31 17.76 36.61
C GLY A 170 -10.50 16.40 35.92
N SER A 171 -11.65 16.16 35.29
CA SER A 171 -12.05 14.87 34.71
C SER A 171 -11.74 14.73 33.22
N ILE A 172 -10.91 15.64 32.69
CA ILE A 172 -10.43 15.63 31.31
C ILE A 172 -8.89 15.62 31.30
N ALA A 173 -8.33 15.04 30.25
CA ALA A 173 -6.92 15.17 29.92
C ALA A 173 -6.82 15.78 28.52
N VAL A 174 -6.00 16.82 28.36
CA VAL A 174 -5.80 17.51 27.07
C VAL A 174 -4.33 17.48 26.69
N ARG A 175 -4.04 17.19 25.43
CA ARG A 175 -2.71 17.28 24.84
C ARG A 175 -2.76 18.07 23.54
N VAL A 176 -1.96 19.11 23.44
CA VAL A 176 -1.75 19.88 22.20
C VAL A 176 -0.53 19.35 21.47
N ARG A 177 -0.62 19.26 20.14
CA ARG A 177 0.43 18.81 19.24
C ARG A 177 0.54 19.82 18.09
N SER A 178 1.77 20.09 17.67
CA SER A 178 2.06 20.99 16.55
C SER A 178 2.72 20.23 15.42
N LEU A 179 2.22 20.44 14.20
CA LEU A 179 2.72 19.81 12.98
C LEU A 179 3.33 20.86 12.05
N GLU A 180 4.46 20.53 11.43
CA GLU A 180 5.21 21.43 10.57
C GLU A 180 4.75 21.37 9.11
N GLY A 181 4.77 22.53 8.44
CA GLY A 181 4.45 22.65 7.01
C GLY A 181 5.59 22.36 6.05
N GLY A 182 6.84 22.36 6.51
CA GLY A 182 7.99 22.32 5.59
C GLY A 182 8.01 23.49 4.59
N PRO A 183 8.90 23.47 3.58
CA PRO A 183 9.14 24.64 2.72
C PRO A 183 7.96 25.10 1.86
N ALA A 184 7.06 24.20 1.47
CA ALA A 184 5.94 24.49 0.55
C ALA A 184 4.56 24.43 1.23
N GLY A 185 4.52 24.22 2.54
CA GLY A 185 3.31 23.82 3.24
C GLY A 185 3.08 22.31 3.10
N ARG A 186 2.26 21.75 4.01
CA ARG A 186 2.05 20.31 4.09
C ARG A 186 0.67 19.99 4.63
N ASP A 187 -0.01 19.09 3.93
CA ASP A 187 -1.23 18.48 4.42
C ASP A 187 -0.93 17.27 5.31
N TRP A 188 -1.71 17.15 6.36
CA TRP A 188 -1.62 16.11 7.37
C TRP A 188 -2.95 15.41 7.55
N ARG A 189 -2.86 14.12 7.86
CA ARG A 189 -3.97 13.33 8.38
C ARG A 189 -3.57 12.73 9.71
N VAL A 190 -4.39 12.94 10.73
CA VAL A 190 -4.16 12.40 12.08
C VAL A 190 -5.23 11.35 12.36
N LEU A 191 -4.80 10.17 12.79
CA LEU A 191 -5.68 9.17 13.40
C LEU A 191 -5.34 9.08 14.88
N ALA A 192 -6.33 9.27 15.75
CA ALA A 192 -6.23 8.98 17.17
C ALA A 192 -7.04 7.72 17.47
N ASP A 193 -6.37 6.74 18.08
CA ASP A 193 -6.98 5.48 18.49
C ASP A 193 -6.75 5.29 19.99
N ALA A 194 -7.81 5.45 20.76
CA ALA A 194 -7.77 5.43 22.21
C ALA A 194 -8.33 4.12 22.75
N ALA A 195 -7.73 3.63 23.83
CA ALA A 195 -8.21 2.50 24.61
C ALA A 195 -8.32 2.93 26.08
N GLY A 196 -9.42 2.57 26.73
CA GLY A 196 -9.71 2.93 28.11
C GLY A 196 -11.08 2.41 28.53
N ASN A 197 -11.33 2.30 29.83
CA ASN A 197 -12.65 1.90 30.29
C ASN A 197 -13.56 3.13 30.32
N ASP A 198 -14.58 3.17 29.45
CA ASP A 198 -15.59 4.23 29.39
C ASP A 198 -14.97 5.64 29.29
N ILE A 199 -14.23 5.83 28.19
CA ILE A 199 -13.61 7.10 27.83
C ILE A 199 -14.29 7.69 26.61
N ASP A 200 -14.33 9.02 26.52
CA ASP A 200 -14.69 9.75 25.31
C ASP A 200 -13.44 10.43 24.73
N LEU A 201 -13.34 10.49 23.41
CA LEU A 201 -12.23 11.09 22.67
C LEU A 201 -12.73 12.24 21.78
N PHE A 202 -12.05 13.38 21.86
CA PHE A 202 -12.35 14.57 21.07
C PHE A 202 -11.07 15.14 20.46
N LEU A 203 -11.13 15.55 19.19
CA LEU A 203 -10.04 16.20 18.46
C LEU A 203 -10.53 17.51 17.84
N GLY A 204 -9.66 18.52 17.82
CA GLY A 204 -9.92 19.78 17.13
C GLY A 204 -8.64 20.51 16.72
N ILE A 205 -8.80 21.50 15.84
CA ILE A 205 -7.69 22.32 15.33
C ILE A 205 -7.63 23.61 16.14
N ASP A 206 -6.48 23.90 16.75
CA ASP A 206 -6.25 25.12 17.52
C ASP A 206 -6.08 26.31 16.56
N HIS A 207 -7.22 26.82 16.07
CA HIS A 207 -7.30 27.90 15.09
C HIS A 207 -7.03 29.26 15.72
N ASN A 208 -7.37 29.44 16.99
CA ASN A 208 -7.16 30.69 17.71
C ASN A 208 -5.75 30.77 18.34
N GLY A 209 -4.99 29.67 18.35
CA GLY A 209 -3.60 29.59 18.81
C GLY A 209 -3.44 29.72 20.32
N ASN A 210 -4.49 29.45 21.09
CA ASN A 210 -4.49 29.62 22.55
C ASN A 210 -3.98 28.38 23.29
N GLY A 211 -3.74 27.26 22.60
CA GLY A 211 -3.26 26.02 23.19
C GLY A 211 -4.26 25.32 24.11
N ALA A 212 -5.56 25.60 23.96
CA ALA A 212 -6.63 24.99 24.75
C ALA A 212 -7.66 24.30 23.83
N ALA A 213 -8.32 23.27 24.36
CA ALA A 213 -9.42 22.64 23.65
C ALA A 213 -10.65 23.57 23.67
N ASP A 214 -11.10 23.99 22.49
CA ASP A 214 -12.27 24.86 22.32
C ASP A 214 -13.41 24.10 21.59
N PRO A 215 -14.65 24.11 22.11
CA PRO A 215 -15.83 23.64 21.38
C PRO A 215 -15.97 24.15 19.94
N ALA A 216 -15.58 25.40 19.67
CA ALA A 216 -15.67 26.01 18.34
C ALA A 216 -14.65 25.39 17.35
N GLU A 217 -13.66 24.68 17.86
CA GLU A 217 -12.56 24.06 17.12
C GLU A 217 -12.73 22.54 16.96
N LEU A 218 -13.77 21.96 17.58
CA LEU A 218 -14.05 20.54 17.52
C LEU A 218 -14.22 20.07 16.08
N ALA A 219 -13.43 19.06 15.71
CA ALA A 219 -13.45 18.45 14.39
C ALA A 219 -13.92 16.99 14.41
N CYS A 220 -13.66 16.26 15.50
CA CYS A 220 -14.14 14.89 15.67
C CYS A 220 -14.44 14.58 17.14
N ALA A 221 -15.53 13.86 17.38
CA ALA A 221 -15.91 13.32 18.68
C ALA A 221 -16.25 11.83 18.54
N SER A 222 -15.80 11.02 19.51
CA SER A 222 -16.10 9.59 19.65
C SER A 222 -16.40 9.37 21.13
N SER A 223 -17.60 8.87 21.45
CA SER A 223 -18.11 8.77 22.83
C SER A 223 -18.94 7.50 23.03
N SER A 224 -18.43 6.38 22.52
CA SER A 224 -19.11 5.10 22.66
C SER A 224 -19.03 4.59 24.10
N ALA A 225 -20.05 3.89 24.58
CA ALA A 225 -19.99 3.22 25.89
C ALA A 225 -19.01 2.02 25.93
N GLY A 226 -18.18 1.85 24.88
CA GLY A 226 -17.22 0.77 24.72
C GLY A 226 -15.84 1.08 25.31
N GLY A 227 -14.90 0.16 25.11
CA GLY A 227 -13.53 0.29 25.63
C GLY A 227 -12.54 1.00 24.70
N GLY A 228 -12.98 1.49 23.54
CA GLY A 228 -12.09 2.09 22.56
C GLY A 228 -12.78 3.14 21.72
N GLU A 229 -12.10 4.26 21.52
CA GLU A 229 -12.59 5.43 20.82
C GLU A 229 -11.66 5.80 19.68
N ARG A 230 -12.20 6.23 18.55
CA ARG A 230 -11.40 6.56 17.38
C ARG A 230 -11.88 7.83 16.70
N CYS A 231 -10.94 8.73 16.48
CA CYS A 231 -11.19 9.98 15.79
C CYS A 231 -10.11 10.29 14.77
N ASP A 232 -10.47 11.04 13.75
CA ASP A 232 -9.52 11.52 12.76
C ASP A 232 -9.69 12.98 12.40
N LEU A 233 -8.60 13.54 11.88
CA LEU A 233 -8.48 14.95 11.56
C LEU A 233 -7.71 15.13 10.25
N ALA A 234 -8.17 16.10 9.45
CA ALA A 234 -7.42 16.66 8.34
C ALA A 234 -6.99 18.08 8.70
N LEU A 235 -5.73 18.42 8.47
CA LEU A 235 -5.22 19.76 8.71
C LEU A 235 -4.10 20.11 7.73
N SER A 236 -3.98 21.41 7.41
CA SER A 236 -2.97 21.95 6.51
C SER A 236 -2.05 22.89 7.27
N ALA A 237 -0.76 22.60 7.25
CA ALA A 237 0.28 23.42 7.83
C ALA A 237 0.84 24.40 6.77
N PRO A 238 0.92 25.71 7.04
CA PRO A 238 1.41 26.68 6.06
C PRO A 238 2.90 26.53 5.79
N ALA A 239 3.37 27.04 4.65
CA ALA A 239 4.78 27.04 4.28
C ALA A 239 5.66 27.67 5.36
N SER A 240 6.68 26.94 5.79
CA SER A 240 7.61 27.29 6.88
C SER A 240 6.92 27.65 8.20
N GLY A 241 5.67 27.24 8.39
CA GLY A 241 4.91 27.46 9.62
C GLY A 241 4.45 26.15 10.24
N THR A 242 3.61 26.29 11.26
CA THR A 242 3.03 25.17 12.00
C THR A 242 1.52 25.30 12.06
N VAL A 243 0.86 24.18 12.32
CA VAL A 243 -0.55 24.10 12.69
C VAL A 243 -0.65 23.28 13.97
N ALA A 244 -1.46 23.73 14.91
CA ALA A 244 -1.68 23.03 16.17
C ALA A 244 -3.04 22.32 16.16
N TYR A 245 -3.10 21.16 16.80
CA TYR A 245 -4.34 20.45 17.09
C TYR A 245 -4.31 19.96 18.53
N TRP A 246 -5.48 19.79 19.11
CA TRP A 246 -5.64 19.28 20.46
C TRP A 246 -6.35 17.92 20.44
N VAL A 247 -6.00 17.10 21.43
CA VAL A 247 -6.66 15.83 21.76
C VAL A 247 -7.16 15.95 23.18
N LEU A 248 -8.46 15.75 23.39
CA LEU A 248 -9.10 15.74 24.68
C LEU A 248 -9.67 14.35 24.94
N VAL A 249 -9.33 13.78 26.09
CA VAL A 249 -9.93 12.56 26.63
C VAL A 249 -10.75 12.92 27.85
N ARG A 250 -11.97 12.41 27.91
CA ARG A 250 -12.83 12.49 29.08
C ARG A 250 -13.06 11.08 29.61
N SER A 251 -13.08 10.91 30.93
CA SER A 251 -13.48 9.65 31.55
C SER A 251 -14.90 9.75 32.12
N ASN A 252 -15.72 8.73 31.84
CA ASN A 252 -17.06 8.57 32.39
C ASN A 252 -17.13 7.52 33.52
N GLY A 253 -16.02 6.86 33.84
CA GLY A 253 -15.96 5.85 34.92
C GLY A 253 -14.64 5.10 35.08
N GLY A 254 -13.69 5.23 34.15
CA GLY A 254 -12.36 4.63 34.21
C GLY A 254 -11.26 5.53 34.79
N ASN A 255 -10.18 4.93 35.29
CA ASN A 255 -9.03 5.68 35.82
C ASN A 255 -7.86 5.81 34.84
N GLY A 256 -7.91 5.20 33.65
CA GLY A 256 -6.75 5.17 32.75
C GLY A 256 -7.12 5.11 31.27
N PHE A 257 -6.28 5.72 30.44
CA PHE A 257 -6.38 5.70 28.99
C PHE A 257 -5.01 5.52 28.35
N ALA A 258 -4.99 5.00 27.12
CA ALA A 258 -3.85 4.97 26.22
C ALA A 258 -4.30 5.36 24.82
N ILE A 259 -3.53 6.21 24.14
CA ILE A 259 -3.82 6.71 22.80
C ILE A 259 -2.59 6.49 21.92
N ASP A 260 -2.82 5.89 20.75
CA ASP A 260 -1.89 5.93 19.63
C ASP A 260 -2.31 7.08 18.69
N LEU A 261 -1.45 8.08 18.50
CA LEU A 261 -1.64 9.20 17.56
C LEU A 261 -0.77 8.99 16.32
N PHE A 262 -1.40 8.70 15.19
CA PHE A 262 -0.71 8.49 13.90
C PHE A 262 -0.80 9.76 13.05
N GLU A 263 0.25 10.58 13.10
CA GLU A 263 0.37 11.84 12.37
C GLU A 263 1.02 11.59 10.99
N THR A 264 0.20 11.50 9.94
CA THR A 264 0.67 11.11 8.60
C THR A 264 0.80 12.32 7.67
N PRO A 265 2.02 12.64 7.20
CA PRO A 265 2.23 13.66 6.18
C PRO A 265 1.83 13.14 4.79
N LEU A 266 1.17 13.98 3.99
CA LEU A 266 0.65 13.59 2.68
C LEU A 266 1.58 13.93 1.49
N ASP A 267 2.66 14.67 1.74
CA ASP A 267 3.61 15.18 0.74
C ASP A 267 4.71 14.18 0.35
N ARG A 268 4.76 12.98 0.96
CA ARG A 268 5.80 11.99 0.66
C ARG A 268 5.77 11.52 -0.80
N PRO A 269 6.90 11.58 -1.54
CA PRO A 269 7.00 11.07 -2.90
C PRO A 269 6.64 9.59 -2.97
N ALA A 270 5.97 9.17 -4.05
CA ALA A 270 5.53 7.78 -4.23
C ALA A 270 6.67 6.76 -4.05
N ALA A 271 7.88 7.09 -4.52
CA ALA A 271 9.06 6.23 -4.41
C ALA A 271 9.56 6.00 -2.97
N GLN A 272 9.12 6.81 -2.01
CA GLN A 272 9.50 6.74 -0.59
C GLN A 272 8.37 6.22 0.29
N ARG A 273 7.21 5.86 -0.29
CA ARG A 273 6.07 5.37 0.47
C ARG A 273 6.29 3.93 0.89
N SER A 274 6.01 3.66 2.15
CA SER A 274 6.07 2.32 2.73
C SER A 274 4.71 1.65 2.83
N LEU A 275 3.62 2.40 2.61
CA LEU A 275 2.30 1.86 2.33
C LEU A 275 1.98 2.13 0.86
N VAL A 276 1.54 1.10 0.15
CA VAL A 276 1.11 1.19 -1.25
C VAL A 276 -0.26 0.51 -1.38
N ALA A 277 -1.15 1.08 -2.20
CA ALA A 277 -2.43 0.48 -2.53
C ALA A 277 -2.58 0.35 -4.05
N THR A 278 -3.13 -0.78 -4.51
CA THR A 278 -3.39 -1.03 -5.94
C THR A 278 -4.72 -1.75 -6.12
N GLY A 279 -5.40 -1.54 -7.24
CA GLY A 279 -6.69 -2.13 -7.53
C GLY A 279 -7.02 -2.04 -9.02
N PRO A 280 -8.25 -2.37 -9.44
CA PRO A 280 -8.68 -2.23 -10.84
C PRO A 280 -8.62 -0.77 -11.30
N GLY A 281 -8.42 -0.56 -12.60
CA GLY A 281 -8.43 0.79 -13.17
C GLY A 281 -9.83 1.35 -13.37
N GLN A 282 -10.85 0.47 -13.42
CA GLN A 282 -12.25 0.84 -13.53
C GLN A 282 -13.16 -0.08 -12.71
N VAL A 283 -14.23 0.48 -12.15
CA VAL A 283 -15.26 -0.27 -11.41
C VAL A 283 -16.64 0.27 -11.77
N GLU A 284 -17.55 -0.62 -12.14
CA GLU A 284 -18.97 -0.30 -12.32
C GLU A 284 -19.65 0.09 -11.00
N ALA A 285 -20.74 0.84 -11.07
CA ALA A 285 -21.51 1.21 -9.88
C ALA A 285 -21.94 -0.04 -9.09
N SER A 286 -21.73 0.00 -7.76
CA SER A 286 -21.97 -1.11 -6.83
C SER A 286 -21.19 -2.40 -7.12
N GLY A 287 -20.21 -2.36 -8.03
CA GLY A 287 -19.37 -3.50 -8.35
C GLY A 287 -18.50 -3.93 -7.17
N VAL A 288 -18.31 -5.25 -7.01
CA VAL A 288 -17.38 -5.81 -6.03
C VAL A 288 -15.97 -5.85 -6.63
N PHE A 289 -15.00 -5.32 -5.88
CA PHE A 289 -13.58 -5.32 -6.26
C PHE A 289 -12.66 -5.44 -5.05
N THR A 290 -11.38 -5.65 -5.31
CA THR A 290 -10.34 -5.78 -4.29
C THR A 290 -9.31 -4.67 -4.45
N VAL A 291 -8.91 -4.08 -3.34
CA VAL A 291 -7.72 -3.22 -3.23
C VAL A 291 -6.66 -4.00 -2.46
N ARG A 292 -5.49 -4.18 -3.07
CA ARG A 292 -4.32 -4.75 -2.42
C ARG A 292 -3.53 -3.65 -1.74
N PHE A 293 -3.36 -3.79 -0.43
CA PHE A 293 -2.42 -3.01 0.39
C PHE A 293 -1.10 -3.75 0.48
N VAL A 294 0.01 -3.04 0.32
CA VAL A 294 1.37 -3.54 0.47
C VAL A 294 2.07 -2.68 1.50
N TRP A 295 2.78 -3.29 2.44
CA TRP A 295 3.63 -2.57 3.39
C TRP A 295 5.07 -3.08 3.37
N ASP A 296 5.99 -2.14 3.60
CA ASP A 296 7.41 -2.39 3.72
C ASP A 296 8.03 -1.49 4.81
N GLN A 297 8.22 -2.03 6.02
CA GLN A 297 8.70 -1.29 7.19
C GLN A 297 9.74 -2.10 7.98
N PRO A 298 11.01 -2.22 7.53
CA PRO A 298 12.01 -3.06 8.19
C PRO A 298 12.31 -2.73 9.67
N ASP A 299 11.84 -1.60 10.17
CA ASP A 299 11.95 -1.14 11.56
C ASP A 299 10.71 -1.49 12.43
N PHE A 300 9.73 -2.19 11.85
CA PHE A 300 8.44 -2.47 12.49
C PHE A 300 8.52 -3.72 13.35
N LEU A 301 8.92 -3.57 14.61
CA LEU A 301 9.13 -4.68 15.56
C LEU A 301 7.81 -5.31 16.06
N PRO A 302 7.81 -6.59 16.48
CA PRO A 302 6.67 -7.19 17.18
C PRO A 302 6.22 -6.36 18.40
N GLY A 303 4.91 -6.29 18.64
CA GLY A 303 4.27 -5.47 19.67
C GLY A 303 4.09 -4.00 19.32
N GLN A 304 4.47 -3.58 18.10
CA GLN A 304 4.26 -2.22 17.63
C GLN A 304 3.01 -2.11 16.74
N SER A 305 2.62 -0.86 16.51
CA SER A 305 1.59 -0.47 15.55
C SER A 305 2.18 0.48 14.51
N ARG A 306 1.55 0.52 13.33
CA ARG A 306 1.81 1.49 12.27
C ARG A 306 0.50 2.00 11.68
N GLY A 307 0.42 3.29 11.42
CA GLY A 307 -0.76 3.95 10.88
C GLY A 307 -0.49 4.59 9.53
N GLY A 308 -1.51 4.66 8.69
CA GLY A 308 -1.47 5.29 7.38
C GLY A 308 -2.87 5.60 6.88
N TRP A 309 -2.97 5.92 5.60
CA TRP A 309 -4.22 6.37 5.00
C TRP A 309 -4.35 5.86 3.57
N LEU A 310 -5.56 5.51 3.17
CA LEU A 310 -5.95 5.34 1.77
C LEU A 310 -6.85 6.50 1.36
N GLU A 311 -6.44 7.25 0.34
CA GLU A 311 -7.36 8.05 -0.45
C GLU A 311 -7.89 7.23 -1.62
N MET A 312 -9.22 7.15 -1.72
CA MET A 312 -9.87 6.57 -2.89
C MET A 312 -10.38 7.68 -3.79
N ARG A 313 -10.05 7.60 -5.09
CA ARG A 313 -10.57 8.55 -6.08
C ARG A 313 -11.30 7.81 -7.21
N SER A 314 -12.44 8.35 -7.66
CA SER A 314 -13.18 7.80 -8.80
C SER A 314 -12.54 8.18 -10.13
N GLN A 315 -11.89 9.35 -10.17
CA GLN A 315 -11.07 9.90 -11.24
C GLN A 315 -9.93 10.72 -10.60
N ALA A 316 -8.97 11.19 -11.40
CA ALA A 316 -7.80 11.91 -10.89
C ALA A 316 -8.14 13.02 -9.87
N ASP A 317 -9.21 13.79 -10.10
CA ASP A 317 -9.55 14.97 -9.30
C ASP A 317 -10.80 14.80 -8.40
N VAL A 318 -11.38 13.59 -8.35
CA VAL A 318 -12.63 13.33 -7.60
C VAL A 318 -12.37 12.33 -6.48
N SER A 319 -12.09 12.86 -5.29
CA SER A 319 -11.91 12.07 -4.06
C SER A 319 -13.25 11.54 -3.53
N LEU A 320 -13.30 10.26 -3.18
CA LEU A 320 -14.45 9.62 -2.53
C LEU A 320 -14.31 9.57 -1.00
N GLY A 321 -13.18 10.05 -0.47
CA GLY A 321 -12.91 10.08 0.95
C GLY A 321 -11.64 9.34 1.33
N TRP A 322 -11.31 9.46 2.61
CA TRP A 322 -10.08 9.00 3.22
C TRP A 322 -10.38 7.90 4.23
N LEU A 323 -9.62 6.82 4.19
CA LEU A 323 -9.78 5.67 5.07
C LEU A 323 -8.48 5.47 5.86
N PRO A 324 -8.52 5.51 7.21
CA PRO A 324 -7.33 5.23 8.00
C PRO A 324 -6.98 3.75 7.89
N VAL A 325 -5.69 3.45 7.81
CA VAL A 325 -5.12 2.10 7.81
C VAL A 325 -4.33 1.92 9.09
N ARG A 326 -4.57 0.84 9.84
CA ARG A 326 -3.77 0.46 11.01
C ARG A 326 -3.27 -0.97 10.86
N ILE A 327 -1.97 -1.14 11.04
CA ILE A 327 -1.32 -2.45 11.04
C ILE A 327 -0.67 -2.67 12.41
N ASP A 328 -1.01 -3.78 13.06
CA ASP A 328 -0.44 -4.18 14.35
C ASP A 328 0.46 -5.42 14.15
N ARG A 329 1.77 -5.32 14.45
CA ARG A 329 2.67 -6.48 14.31
C ARG A 329 2.65 -7.27 15.62
N THR A 330 2.20 -8.51 15.58
CA THR A 330 2.01 -9.33 16.79
C THR A 330 3.20 -10.22 17.11
N SER A 331 3.94 -10.67 16.10
CA SER A 331 4.99 -11.68 16.24
C SER A 331 5.87 -11.76 14.98
N GLY A 332 6.66 -12.83 14.89
CA GLY A 332 7.36 -13.29 13.69
C GLY A 332 8.79 -12.78 13.55
N GLU A 333 9.56 -13.53 12.77
CA GLU A 333 10.96 -13.23 12.46
C GLU A 333 11.09 -12.17 11.36
N PRO A 334 12.28 -11.55 11.20
CA PRO A 334 12.54 -10.64 10.10
C PRO A 334 12.39 -11.36 8.76
N THR A 335 11.64 -10.73 7.87
CA THR A 335 11.37 -11.21 6.51
C THR A 335 12.59 -11.07 5.62
N ALA A 336 12.68 -11.91 4.59
CA ALA A 336 13.82 -11.89 3.70
C ALA A 336 13.94 -10.57 2.91
N PHE A 337 15.16 -10.11 2.67
CA PHE A 337 15.42 -8.90 1.89
C PHE A 337 16.73 -9.00 1.10
N ALA A 338 16.68 -8.54 -0.15
CA ALA A 338 17.84 -8.47 -1.05
C ALA A 338 18.49 -7.08 -0.95
N LEU A 339 19.66 -7.00 -0.32
CA LEU A 339 20.49 -5.81 -0.29
C LEU A 339 20.95 -5.43 -1.70
N ALA A 340 21.16 -4.14 -1.90
CA ALA A 340 21.83 -3.63 -3.09
C ALA A 340 23.16 -2.98 -2.74
N SER A 341 24.11 -3.14 -3.67
CA SER A 341 25.45 -2.59 -3.54
C SER A 341 25.42 -1.09 -3.22
N GLY A 342 26.03 -0.70 -2.11
CA GLY A 342 26.19 0.68 -1.66
C GLY A 342 24.91 1.36 -1.17
N VAL A 343 23.78 0.65 -1.09
CA VAL A 343 22.51 1.21 -0.61
C VAL A 343 22.33 0.90 0.87
N PRO A 344 22.26 1.92 1.75
CA PRO A 344 22.01 1.71 3.16
C PRO A 344 20.61 1.11 3.40
N HIS A 345 20.54 0.10 4.25
CA HIS A 345 19.31 -0.57 4.62
C HIS A 345 19.09 -0.44 6.13
N ALA A 346 18.15 0.43 6.53
CA ALA A 346 17.77 0.60 7.93
C ALA A 346 16.77 -0.49 8.35
N LEU A 347 16.98 -1.08 9.53
CA LEU A 347 16.10 -2.06 10.15
C LEU A 347 16.16 -1.95 11.68
N ALA A 348 15.34 -2.74 12.37
CA ALA A 348 15.42 -2.88 13.82
C ALA A 348 15.41 -4.36 14.24
N LEU A 349 16.08 -4.68 15.35
CA LEU A 349 16.11 -6.02 15.95
C LEU A 349 15.79 -5.96 17.44
N VAL A 350 14.94 -6.87 17.92
CA VAL A 350 14.73 -7.07 19.36
C VAL A 350 15.93 -7.78 20.02
N PRO A 351 16.09 -7.72 21.36
CA PRO A 351 17.19 -8.39 22.04
C PRO A 351 17.25 -9.89 21.71
N GLY A 352 18.44 -10.37 21.34
CA GLY A 352 18.69 -11.77 21.00
C GLY A 352 18.26 -12.19 19.59
N GLN A 353 17.60 -11.31 18.83
CA GLN A 353 17.18 -11.59 17.47
C GLN A 353 18.34 -11.44 16.47
N ALA A 354 18.32 -12.26 15.44
CA ALA A 354 19.20 -12.15 14.28
C ALA A 354 18.38 -12.05 12.99
N HIS A 355 18.89 -11.31 12.01
CA HIS A 355 18.28 -11.28 10.68
C HIS A 355 18.93 -12.32 9.77
N GLU A 356 18.42 -13.55 9.74
CA GLU A 356 19.05 -14.66 9.02
C GLU A 356 18.69 -14.73 7.51
N ARG A 357 17.90 -13.80 6.99
CA ARG A 357 17.46 -13.80 5.58
C ARG A 357 17.76 -12.50 4.82
N LEU A 358 18.72 -11.73 5.31
CA LEU A 358 19.23 -10.55 4.61
C LEU A 358 20.41 -11.01 3.75
N PHE A 359 20.44 -10.65 2.47
CA PHE A 359 21.45 -11.19 1.56
C PHE A 359 21.81 -10.21 0.44
N ILE A 360 22.97 -10.44 -0.18
CA ILE A 360 23.37 -9.82 -1.43
C ILE A 360 23.84 -10.92 -2.40
N ASP A 361 23.40 -10.85 -3.66
CA ASP A 361 23.86 -11.77 -4.70
C ASP A 361 25.10 -11.19 -5.38
N VAL A 362 26.19 -11.95 -5.39
CA VAL A 362 27.51 -11.54 -5.88
C VAL A 362 27.81 -12.19 -7.24
N PRO A 363 28.01 -11.40 -8.32
CA PRO A 363 28.31 -11.93 -9.65
C PRO A 363 29.77 -12.43 -9.76
N ALA A 364 30.06 -13.17 -10.82
CA ALA A 364 31.44 -13.46 -11.22
C ALA A 364 32.23 -12.18 -11.50
N GLY A 365 33.52 -12.16 -11.19
CA GLY A 365 34.40 -11.00 -11.41
C GLY A 365 34.26 -9.87 -10.38
N ALA A 366 33.51 -10.10 -9.29
CA ALA A 366 33.60 -9.26 -8.10
C ALA A 366 34.99 -9.41 -7.46
N THR A 367 35.63 -8.28 -7.16
CA THR A 367 36.96 -8.22 -6.55
C THR A 367 36.89 -7.89 -5.06
N ARG A 368 35.75 -7.37 -4.59
CA ARG A 368 35.55 -7.04 -3.18
C ARG A 368 34.06 -7.04 -2.82
N LEU A 369 33.76 -7.63 -1.66
CA LEU A 369 32.51 -7.43 -0.92
C LEU A 369 32.87 -6.82 0.43
N GLU A 370 32.33 -5.63 0.71
CA GLU A 370 32.38 -5.02 2.03
C GLU A 370 30.99 -4.99 2.64
N VAL A 371 30.87 -5.35 3.91
CA VAL A 371 29.63 -5.27 4.67
C VAL A 371 29.89 -4.51 5.95
N THR A 372 29.07 -3.50 6.22
CA THR A 372 29.12 -2.70 7.44
C THR A 372 27.79 -2.66 8.14
N THR A 373 27.83 -2.54 9.47
CA THR A 373 26.68 -2.11 10.27
C THR A 373 26.96 -0.75 10.91
N SER A 374 25.90 -0.02 11.22
CA SER A 374 25.96 1.09 12.15
C SER A 374 24.77 1.06 13.10
N SER A 375 25.04 1.15 14.40
CA SER A 375 24.03 1.09 15.46
C SER A 375 24.58 1.73 16.74
N ALA A 376 23.69 2.34 17.52
CA ALA A 376 24.01 2.79 18.88
C ALA A 376 24.02 1.62 19.89
N GLY A 377 23.25 0.57 19.62
CA GLY A 377 23.24 -0.68 20.38
C GLY A 377 24.28 -1.68 19.88
N GLU A 378 24.56 -2.70 20.69
CA GLU A 378 25.52 -3.77 20.37
C GLU A 378 24.98 -4.69 19.26
N ILE A 379 25.74 -4.82 18.17
CA ILE A 379 25.40 -5.66 17.03
C ILE A 379 26.63 -6.48 16.65
N ASP A 380 26.47 -7.79 16.57
CA ASP A 380 27.43 -8.67 15.92
C ASP A 380 27.06 -8.84 14.44
N LEU A 381 28.05 -9.10 13.59
CA LEU A 381 27.87 -9.32 12.17
C LEU A 381 28.52 -10.64 11.73
N ALA A 382 27.76 -11.46 11.00
CA ALA A 382 28.29 -12.65 10.32
C ALA A 382 27.94 -12.61 8.83
N VAL A 383 28.83 -13.12 7.99
CA VAL A 383 28.57 -13.28 6.55
C VAL A 383 28.87 -14.70 6.11
N ALA A 384 27.94 -15.28 5.34
CA ALA A 384 28.04 -16.68 4.91
C ALA A 384 27.62 -16.82 3.44
N ARG A 385 28.38 -17.57 2.65
CA ARG A 385 28.11 -17.81 1.24
C ARG A 385 27.35 -19.11 1.03
N VAL A 386 26.39 -19.05 0.12
CA VAL A 386 25.82 -20.22 -0.56
C VAL A 386 26.02 -20.03 -2.07
N PRO A 387 26.51 -21.04 -2.82
CA PRO A 387 26.59 -20.96 -4.28
C PRO A 387 25.23 -20.61 -4.90
N PHE A 388 25.21 -20.03 -6.09
CA PHE A 388 23.98 -19.98 -6.87
C PHE A 388 23.54 -21.40 -7.16
N VAL A 389 22.51 -21.87 -6.46
CA VAL A 389 21.86 -23.14 -6.76
C VAL A 389 20.82 -22.90 -7.85
N GLY A 390 20.63 -23.89 -8.74
CA GLY A 390 19.38 -23.97 -9.49
C GLY A 390 18.21 -24.07 -8.50
N SER A 391 17.08 -23.45 -8.81
CA SER A 391 15.90 -23.54 -7.93
C SER A 391 15.47 -25.01 -7.82
N VAL A 392 15.51 -25.58 -6.61
CA VAL A 392 15.09 -26.98 -6.32
C VAL A 392 13.85 -27.03 -5.41
N GLY A 393 13.26 -25.88 -5.08
CA GLY A 393 12.09 -25.76 -4.21
C GLY A 393 10.79 -25.58 -4.98
N ALA A 394 9.69 -26.11 -4.42
CA ALA A 394 8.34 -25.86 -4.95
C ALA A 394 7.89 -24.40 -4.81
N VAL A 395 8.59 -23.60 -4.00
CA VAL A 395 8.44 -22.15 -3.79
C VAL A 395 9.84 -21.52 -3.79
N PRO A 396 10.07 -20.38 -4.47
CA PRO A 396 11.39 -19.73 -4.54
C PRO A 396 11.68 -18.85 -3.32
N SER A 397 11.29 -19.31 -2.12
CA SER A 397 11.50 -18.59 -0.85
C SER A 397 12.97 -18.56 -0.45
N ILE A 398 13.36 -17.54 0.32
CA ILE A 398 14.72 -17.42 0.86
C ILE A 398 14.85 -18.25 2.15
N ALA A 399 15.72 -19.26 2.11
CA ALA A 399 16.07 -20.04 3.29
C ALA A 399 16.87 -19.20 4.31
N PRO A 400 16.87 -19.56 5.61
CA PRO A 400 17.82 -18.99 6.56
C PRO A 400 19.27 -19.15 6.10
N ALA A 401 20.12 -18.21 6.51
CA ALA A 401 21.57 -18.30 6.36
C ALA A 401 22.13 -19.60 6.96
N PRO A 402 23.28 -20.08 6.47
CA PRO A 402 24.06 -21.08 7.19
C PRO A 402 24.24 -20.68 8.66
N PRO A 403 24.29 -21.65 9.61
CA PRO A 403 24.46 -21.35 11.02
C PRO A 403 25.62 -20.38 11.22
N ARG A 404 25.43 -19.33 12.03
CA ARG A 404 26.47 -18.31 12.25
C ARG A 404 27.80 -18.95 12.59
N ALA A 405 27.82 -20.04 13.37
CA ALA A 405 28.99 -20.88 13.69
C ALA A 405 29.82 -21.41 12.49
N GLN A 406 29.29 -21.35 11.28
CA GLN A 406 29.90 -21.78 10.01
C GLN A 406 30.10 -20.62 9.02
N ALA A 407 29.86 -19.38 9.44
CA ALA A 407 30.02 -18.20 8.59
C ALA A 407 31.46 -18.05 8.09
N ASP A 408 31.62 -17.65 6.82
CA ASP A 408 32.90 -17.40 6.17
C ASP A 408 33.70 -16.29 6.87
N ALA A 409 33.00 -15.27 7.40
CA ALA A 409 33.62 -14.22 8.22
C ALA A 409 32.64 -13.68 9.27
N ARG A 410 33.19 -13.16 10.37
CA ARG A 410 32.43 -12.53 11.45
C ARG A 410 33.19 -11.35 12.04
N SER A 411 32.42 -10.43 12.59
CA SER A 411 32.89 -9.32 13.41
C SER A 411 32.00 -9.26 14.64
N THR A 412 32.63 -9.28 15.82
CA THR A 412 31.97 -9.24 17.13
C THR A 412 32.64 -8.20 18.00
N LEU A 413 32.98 -7.06 17.40
CA LEU A 413 33.58 -5.96 18.14
C LEU A 413 32.55 -5.38 19.10
N ARG A 414 33.02 -4.75 20.19
CA ARG A 414 32.09 -4.06 21.08
C ARG A 414 31.51 -2.84 20.37
N GLY A 415 30.20 -2.75 20.34
CA GLY A 415 29.45 -1.65 19.72
C GLY A 415 28.53 -2.14 18.61
N GLY A 416 27.97 -1.21 17.83
CA GLY A 416 27.09 -1.52 16.70
C GLY A 416 27.71 -1.31 15.33
N ASN A 417 28.99 -0.95 15.29
CA ASN A 417 29.72 -0.56 14.08
C ASN A 417 30.68 -1.67 13.65
N GLU A 418 30.13 -2.72 13.03
CA GLU A 418 30.88 -3.85 12.53
C GLU A 418 31.32 -3.63 11.08
N ARG A 419 32.44 -4.24 10.70
CA ARG A 419 32.96 -4.18 9.34
C ARG A 419 33.61 -5.50 8.94
N ILE A 420 33.16 -6.06 7.82
CA ILE A 420 33.73 -7.25 7.20
C ILE A 420 34.10 -6.92 5.76
N VAL A 421 35.30 -7.33 5.33
CA VAL A 421 35.75 -7.22 3.94
C VAL A 421 36.19 -8.60 3.45
N ILE A 422 35.64 -9.02 2.32
CA ILE A 422 36.01 -10.23 1.61
C ILE A 422 36.68 -9.80 0.30
N ALA A 423 37.95 -10.11 0.15
CA ALA A 423 38.68 -9.96 -1.11
C ALA A 423 38.31 -11.11 -2.06
N ASP A 424 38.16 -10.79 -3.34
CA ASP A 424 37.84 -11.74 -4.42
C ASP A 424 36.70 -12.72 -4.05
N PRO A 425 35.52 -12.21 -3.62
CA PRO A 425 34.44 -13.05 -3.13
C PRO A 425 33.98 -14.02 -4.21
N ALA A 426 33.87 -15.30 -3.86
CA ALA A 426 33.34 -16.31 -4.78
C ALA A 426 31.88 -15.97 -5.17
N PRO A 427 31.47 -16.18 -6.44
CA PRO A 427 30.13 -15.83 -6.90
C PRO A 427 29.07 -16.66 -6.19
N GLY A 428 27.93 -16.05 -5.87
CA GLY A 428 26.85 -16.72 -5.14
C GLY A 428 26.05 -15.76 -4.27
N ARG A 429 25.14 -16.32 -3.48
CA ARG A 429 24.39 -15.58 -2.47
C ARG A 429 25.22 -15.46 -1.21
N TRP A 430 25.46 -14.22 -0.78
CA TRP A 430 26.09 -13.92 0.49
C TRP A 430 25.04 -13.45 1.48
N TYR A 431 24.75 -14.26 2.48
CA TYR A 431 23.91 -13.89 3.61
C TYR A 431 24.68 -12.93 4.51
N VAL A 432 23.98 -11.90 4.97
CA VAL A 432 24.45 -10.87 5.88
C VAL A 432 23.59 -10.96 7.13
N THR A 433 24.15 -11.48 8.22
CA THR A 433 23.40 -11.79 9.44
C THR A 433 23.85 -10.86 10.56
N PRO A 434 23.24 -9.66 10.70
CA PRO A 434 23.36 -8.88 11.91
C PRO A 434 22.60 -9.57 13.05
N SER A 435 23.13 -9.50 14.27
CA SER A 435 22.45 -10.02 15.45
C SER A 435 22.60 -9.11 16.65
N ASN A 436 21.47 -8.86 17.31
CA ASN A 436 21.40 -8.06 18.53
C ASN A 436 21.69 -8.94 19.76
N ASN A 437 22.48 -8.42 20.69
CA ASN A 437 22.86 -9.14 21.90
C ASN A 437 21.60 -9.47 22.76
N PRO A 438 21.46 -10.69 23.32
CA PRO A 438 20.30 -11.08 24.15
C PRO A 438 20.02 -10.22 25.36
N ILE A 439 21.04 -9.55 25.93
CA ILE A 439 20.90 -8.68 27.10
C ILE A 439 20.82 -7.19 26.75
N ALA A 440 20.80 -6.86 25.45
CA ALA A 440 20.67 -5.48 24.98
C ALA A 440 19.21 -4.99 25.00
N SER A 441 18.99 -3.74 24.58
CA SER A 441 17.68 -3.21 24.24
C SER A 441 17.38 -3.41 22.74
N ASN A 442 16.19 -3.04 22.28
CA ASN A 442 15.90 -3.00 20.84
C ASN A 442 16.96 -2.14 20.13
N ALA A 443 17.54 -2.65 19.04
CA ALA A 443 18.56 -1.95 18.30
C ALA A 443 18.02 -1.50 16.93
N ASP A 444 18.01 -0.20 16.68
CA ASP A 444 17.90 0.35 15.33
C ASP A 444 19.30 0.33 14.70
N LEU A 445 19.41 -0.23 13.49
CA LEU A 445 20.69 -0.38 12.79
C LEU A 445 20.56 -0.13 11.29
N VAL A 446 21.68 0.24 10.68
CA VAL A 446 21.82 0.35 9.22
C VAL A 446 22.84 -0.66 8.75
N VAL A 447 22.47 -1.49 7.78
CA VAL A 447 23.37 -2.44 7.10
C VAL A 447 23.67 -1.90 5.71
N THR A 448 24.94 -1.88 5.31
CA THR A 448 25.34 -1.56 3.94
C THR A 448 26.25 -2.66 3.42
N ALA A 449 25.93 -3.23 2.26
CA ALA A 449 26.81 -4.13 1.52
C ALA A 449 27.26 -3.44 0.24
N THR A 450 28.56 -3.43 -0.05
CA THR A 450 29.16 -2.75 -1.20
C THR A 450 29.99 -3.75 -2.00
N LEU A 451 29.72 -3.80 -3.30
CA LEU A 451 30.42 -4.64 -4.27
C LEU A 451 31.28 -3.79 -5.19
N GLU A 452 32.51 -4.23 -5.39
CA GLU A 452 33.42 -3.75 -6.43
C GLU A 452 33.79 -4.89 -7.37
N GLY A 453 34.00 -4.58 -8.64
CA GLY A 453 34.43 -5.53 -9.65
C GLY A 453 33.74 -5.34 -10.99
N ARG A 454 33.99 -6.28 -11.92
CA ARG A 454 33.39 -6.30 -13.25
C ARG A 454 32.62 -7.59 -13.46
N GLY A 455 31.31 -7.48 -13.61
CA GLY A 455 30.44 -8.64 -13.81
C GLY A 455 30.22 -9.00 -15.27
N PRO A 456 29.60 -10.17 -15.51
CA PRO A 456 29.15 -10.54 -16.85
C PRO A 456 28.12 -9.54 -17.38
N SER A 457 28.14 -9.29 -18.69
CA SER A 457 27.04 -8.60 -19.36
C SER A 457 25.92 -9.59 -19.64
N LEU A 458 24.67 -9.19 -19.37
CA LEU A 458 23.50 -9.97 -19.77
C LEU A 458 23.13 -9.66 -21.22
N ARG A 459 22.78 -10.68 -21.99
CA ARG A 459 22.23 -10.51 -23.34
C ARG A 459 20.78 -9.99 -23.27
N PRO A 460 20.38 -9.04 -24.13
CA PRO A 460 18.95 -8.73 -24.32
C PRO A 460 18.16 -9.97 -24.78
N GLY A 461 16.98 -10.21 -24.21
CA GLY A 461 16.19 -11.39 -24.57
C GLY A 461 15.10 -11.78 -23.57
N GLY A 462 14.55 -12.97 -23.80
CA GLY A 462 13.59 -13.62 -22.92
C GLY A 462 14.30 -14.62 -22.03
N PHE A 463 13.89 -14.71 -20.78
CA PHE A 463 14.48 -15.58 -19.78
C PHE A 463 13.41 -16.23 -18.93
N PHE A 464 13.64 -17.48 -18.51
CA PHE A 464 12.71 -18.23 -17.70
C PHE A 464 13.44 -19.17 -16.73
N ASN A 465 12.74 -19.63 -15.72
CA ASN A 465 13.21 -20.69 -14.83
C ASN A 465 12.64 -22.04 -15.31
N PRO A 466 13.46 -22.99 -15.83
CA PRO A 466 12.96 -24.27 -16.33
C PRO A 466 12.24 -25.09 -15.26
N ALA A 467 12.68 -25.02 -13.99
CA ALA A 467 12.04 -25.70 -12.88
C ALA A 467 10.68 -25.09 -12.51
N ARG A 468 10.43 -23.84 -12.93
CA ARG A 468 9.18 -23.09 -12.70
C ARG A 468 8.60 -22.51 -13.98
N SER A 469 8.60 -23.32 -15.04
CA SER A 469 8.09 -22.93 -16.36
C SER A 469 6.65 -22.41 -16.29
N GLY A 470 6.38 -21.35 -17.06
CA GLY A 470 5.10 -20.63 -17.09
C GLY A 470 5.21 -19.14 -16.79
N SER A 471 6.30 -18.71 -16.11
CA SER A 471 6.66 -17.30 -15.93
C SER A 471 7.94 -16.98 -16.67
N GLY A 472 8.11 -15.73 -17.11
CA GLY A 472 9.31 -15.31 -17.84
C GLY A 472 9.55 -13.80 -17.79
N LEU A 473 10.82 -13.41 -17.76
CA LEU A 473 11.28 -12.02 -17.77
C LEU A 473 11.88 -11.73 -19.14
N PHE A 474 11.35 -10.71 -19.82
CA PHE A 474 11.85 -10.26 -21.11
C PHE A 474 12.48 -8.90 -20.92
N VAL A 475 13.79 -8.78 -21.19
CA VAL A 475 14.60 -7.59 -20.88
C VAL A 475 15.27 -7.11 -22.17
N TYR A 476 15.08 -5.84 -22.51
CA TYR A 476 15.70 -5.21 -23.67
C TYR A 476 16.19 -3.80 -23.33
N PRO A 477 17.29 -3.33 -23.96
CA PRO A 477 17.71 -1.94 -23.86
C PRO A 477 16.64 -0.99 -24.41
N ALA A 478 16.52 0.19 -23.80
CA ALA A 478 15.64 1.27 -24.20
C ALA A 478 16.38 2.60 -23.98
N GLY A 479 17.23 2.96 -24.95
CA GLY A 479 18.13 4.11 -24.81
C GLY A 479 19.21 3.86 -23.75
N SER A 480 19.37 4.79 -22.80
CA SER A 480 20.31 4.65 -21.67
C SER A 480 19.78 3.76 -20.53
N GLU A 481 18.58 3.22 -20.68
CA GLU A 481 17.91 2.39 -19.69
C GLU A 481 17.67 0.98 -20.24
N TRP A 482 17.33 0.07 -19.36
CA TRP A 482 16.74 -1.22 -19.73
C TRP A 482 15.28 -1.22 -19.30
N ALA A 483 14.43 -1.82 -20.13
CA ALA A 483 13.03 -2.06 -19.83
C ALA A 483 12.76 -3.57 -19.85
N ALA A 484 11.94 -4.03 -18.92
CA ALA A 484 11.51 -5.42 -18.86
C ALA A 484 10.02 -5.58 -18.59
N LEU A 485 9.47 -6.64 -19.16
CA LEU A 485 8.15 -7.15 -18.81
C LEU A 485 8.31 -8.53 -18.17
N TRP A 486 7.81 -8.65 -16.95
CA TRP A 486 7.74 -9.92 -16.23
C TRP A 486 6.33 -10.49 -16.34
N TYR A 487 6.19 -11.56 -17.12
CA TYR A 487 4.95 -12.28 -17.29
C TYR A 487 4.84 -13.38 -16.24
N THR A 488 3.75 -13.37 -15.47
CA THR A 488 3.52 -14.31 -14.36
C THR A 488 2.04 -14.35 -13.98
N PHE A 489 1.72 -14.88 -12.80
CA PHE A 489 0.36 -15.07 -12.32
C PHE A 489 0.14 -14.38 -10.97
N LYS A 490 -1.11 -14.02 -10.67
CA LYS A 490 -1.51 -13.56 -9.34
C LYS A 490 -1.75 -14.74 -8.40
N GLN A 491 -1.98 -14.47 -7.11
CA GLN A 491 -2.30 -15.49 -6.10
C GLN A 491 -3.58 -16.29 -6.43
N ASP A 492 -4.50 -15.72 -7.21
CA ASP A 492 -5.70 -16.42 -7.72
C ASP A 492 -5.43 -17.29 -8.97
N GLY A 493 -4.17 -17.34 -9.42
CA GLY A 493 -3.72 -18.10 -10.59
C GLY A 493 -3.96 -17.43 -11.94
N SER A 494 -4.69 -16.30 -11.98
CA SER A 494 -4.95 -15.59 -13.24
C SER A 494 -3.69 -14.87 -13.76
N PRO A 495 -3.55 -14.70 -15.09
CA PRO A 495 -2.34 -14.17 -15.69
C PRO A 495 -2.24 -12.65 -15.45
N THR A 496 -1.01 -12.18 -15.30
CA THR A 496 -0.66 -10.77 -15.14
C THR A 496 0.71 -10.48 -15.76
N TRP A 497 1.07 -9.22 -15.78
CA TRP A 497 2.42 -8.76 -16.11
C TRP A 497 2.83 -7.63 -15.15
N TYR A 498 4.14 -7.49 -14.96
CA TYR A 498 4.75 -6.38 -14.24
C TYR A 498 5.74 -5.65 -15.14
N TYR A 499 5.82 -4.33 -14.98
CA TYR A 499 6.78 -3.50 -15.70
C TYR A 499 7.98 -3.18 -14.82
N LEU A 500 9.17 -3.21 -15.41
CA LEU A 500 10.43 -2.82 -14.78
C LEU A 500 11.18 -1.91 -15.73
N GLN A 501 11.75 -0.82 -15.22
CA GLN A 501 12.59 0.08 -15.97
C GLN A 501 13.61 0.74 -15.05
N ALA A 502 14.86 0.82 -15.48
CA ALA A 502 15.93 1.50 -14.76
C ALA A 502 17.13 1.73 -15.69
N ALA A 503 18.07 2.59 -15.27
CA ALA A 503 19.35 2.76 -15.94
C ALA A 503 20.01 1.43 -16.30
N ALA A 504 20.68 1.37 -17.46
CA ALA A 504 21.42 0.19 -17.89
C ALA A 504 22.46 -0.24 -16.83
N PRO A 505 22.75 -1.55 -16.70
CA PRO A 505 23.67 -2.05 -15.68
C PRO A 505 25.06 -1.41 -15.81
N GLY A 506 25.65 -1.07 -14.66
CA GLY A 506 27.02 -0.56 -14.58
C GLY A 506 28.06 -1.67 -14.73
N ALA A 507 29.30 -1.38 -14.31
CA ALA A 507 30.43 -2.29 -14.45
C ALA A 507 30.23 -3.66 -13.76
N SER A 508 29.45 -3.72 -12.68
CA SER A 508 29.15 -4.97 -11.97
C SER A 508 28.24 -5.92 -12.75
N GLY A 509 27.63 -5.49 -13.86
CA GLY A 509 26.65 -6.26 -14.62
C GLY A 509 25.29 -6.43 -13.92
N VAL A 510 25.20 -6.07 -12.63
CA VAL A 510 23.96 -6.16 -11.85
C VAL A 510 23.00 -5.07 -12.30
N TRP A 511 21.76 -5.47 -12.61
CA TRP A 511 20.68 -4.54 -12.96
C TRP A 511 19.59 -4.58 -11.90
N ARG A 512 19.21 -3.43 -11.36
CA ARG A 512 18.18 -3.29 -10.33
C ARG A 512 17.10 -2.33 -10.80
N SER A 513 15.84 -2.70 -10.61
CA SER A 513 14.70 -1.88 -10.99
C SER A 513 13.55 -1.99 -9.98
N ARG A 514 12.70 -0.97 -9.93
CA ARG A 514 11.40 -1.05 -9.26
C ARG A 514 10.48 -1.97 -10.06
N ILE A 515 9.60 -2.69 -9.36
CA ILE A 515 8.51 -3.45 -9.96
C ILE A 515 7.27 -2.57 -9.94
N PHE A 516 6.69 -2.32 -11.12
CA PHE A 516 5.46 -1.56 -11.27
C PHE A 516 4.29 -2.48 -11.59
N ARG A 517 3.20 -2.33 -10.84
CA ARG A 517 1.88 -2.86 -11.19
C ARG A 517 1.10 -1.81 -11.96
N SER A 518 0.48 -2.24 -13.05
CA SER A 518 -0.30 -1.35 -13.89
C SER A 518 -1.81 -1.41 -13.59
N ALA A 519 -2.52 -0.34 -13.89
CA ALA A 519 -3.98 -0.29 -13.99
C ALA A 519 -4.40 0.57 -15.19
N TRP A 520 -5.47 0.20 -15.88
CA TRP A 520 -5.95 0.87 -17.09
C TRP A 520 -7.31 1.52 -16.87
N ASP A 521 -7.40 2.83 -17.10
CA ASP A 521 -8.65 3.59 -16.96
C ASP A 521 -9.51 3.63 -18.23
N GLY A 522 -9.16 2.84 -19.24
CA GLY A 522 -9.87 2.81 -20.53
C GLY A 522 -9.12 3.58 -21.61
N ALA A 523 -8.26 4.53 -21.24
CA ALA A 523 -7.51 5.34 -22.17
C ALA A 523 -6.00 5.37 -21.90
N ARG A 524 -5.58 5.26 -20.63
CA ARG A 524 -4.18 5.37 -20.21
C ARG A 524 -3.86 4.36 -19.12
N ASN A 525 -2.59 3.95 -19.09
CA ASN A 525 -2.08 3.18 -17.99
C ASN A 525 -1.66 4.07 -16.83
N GLN A 526 -1.68 3.50 -15.65
CA GLN A 526 -1.08 4.04 -14.44
C GLN A 526 -0.12 3.02 -13.88
N LEU A 527 1.01 3.46 -13.36
CA LEU A 527 2.03 2.60 -12.78
C LEU A 527 2.19 2.92 -11.30
N THR A 528 2.06 1.90 -10.48
CA THR A 528 2.32 1.97 -9.04
C THR A 528 3.49 1.06 -8.71
N ALA A 529 4.54 1.62 -8.11
CA ALA A 529 5.67 0.83 -7.63
C ALA A 529 5.23 -0.01 -6.41
N ILE A 530 5.42 -1.33 -6.48
CA ILE A 530 4.96 -2.30 -5.48
C ILE A 530 6.09 -3.19 -4.94
N GLY A 531 7.32 -2.91 -5.35
CA GLY A 531 8.44 -3.79 -5.10
C GLY A 531 9.68 -3.41 -5.89
N GLU A 532 10.64 -4.33 -5.90
CA GLU A 532 11.91 -4.19 -6.58
C GLU A 532 12.44 -5.56 -7.01
N ALA A 533 13.27 -5.56 -8.05
CA ALA A 533 13.96 -6.74 -8.52
C ALA A 533 15.42 -6.42 -8.87
N THR A 534 16.25 -7.44 -8.73
CA THR A 534 17.67 -7.44 -9.04
C THR A 534 17.96 -8.64 -9.93
N VAL A 535 18.60 -8.35 -11.06
CA VAL A 535 19.18 -9.33 -11.97
C VAL A 535 20.69 -9.36 -11.72
N THR A 536 21.19 -10.49 -11.24
CA THR A 536 22.62 -10.73 -11.00
C THR A 536 23.15 -11.75 -12.00
N PRO A 537 23.87 -11.33 -13.06
CA PRO A 537 24.38 -12.23 -14.08
C PRO A 537 25.35 -13.28 -13.51
N VAL A 538 25.13 -14.54 -13.90
CA VAL A 538 26.08 -15.64 -13.73
C VAL A 538 26.99 -15.71 -14.96
N ASP A 539 26.38 -15.58 -16.14
CA ASP A 539 27.05 -15.42 -17.43
C ASP A 539 26.13 -14.66 -18.40
N ARG A 540 26.41 -14.70 -19.71
CA ARG A 540 25.64 -13.98 -20.73
C ARG A 540 24.18 -14.44 -20.88
N GLY A 541 23.89 -15.69 -20.56
CA GLY A 541 22.58 -16.32 -20.74
C GLY A 541 21.93 -16.80 -19.45
N ARG A 542 22.55 -16.60 -18.28
CA ARG A 542 22.03 -17.04 -16.99
C ARG A 542 22.19 -15.99 -15.92
N PHE A 543 21.20 -15.88 -15.04
CA PHE A 543 21.24 -14.98 -13.88
C PHE A 543 20.43 -15.48 -12.70
N ALA A 544 20.75 -14.97 -11.51
CA ALA A 544 19.84 -15.00 -10.37
C ALA A 544 18.87 -13.81 -10.47
N PHE A 545 17.57 -14.10 -10.44
CA PHE A 545 16.50 -13.11 -10.38
C PHE A 545 15.96 -13.05 -8.96
N SER A 546 16.33 -12.02 -8.22
CA SER A 546 15.89 -11.80 -6.85
C SER A 546 14.90 -10.65 -6.82
N TYR A 547 13.77 -10.82 -6.14
CA TYR A 547 12.69 -9.83 -6.14
C TYR A 547 12.03 -9.73 -4.79
N THR A 548 11.60 -8.52 -4.42
CA THR A 548 10.62 -8.26 -3.38
C THR A 548 9.35 -7.75 -4.08
N LEU A 549 8.29 -8.56 -4.08
CA LEU A 549 7.01 -8.28 -4.73
C LEU A 549 5.93 -8.28 -3.66
N ASP A 550 5.15 -7.20 -3.54
CA ASP A 550 4.09 -7.09 -2.54
C ASP A 550 4.60 -7.34 -1.09
N GLY A 551 5.84 -6.93 -0.81
CA GLY A 551 6.48 -7.10 0.50
C GLY A 551 7.04 -8.51 0.76
N GLU A 552 6.87 -9.46 -0.16
CA GLU A 552 7.44 -10.80 -0.05
C GLU A 552 8.66 -10.97 -0.95
N THR A 553 9.69 -11.65 -0.46
CA THR A 553 10.98 -11.80 -1.19
C THR A 553 11.22 -13.21 -1.67
N GLY A 554 11.56 -13.34 -2.95
CA GLY A 554 11.91 -14.60 -3.61
C GLY A 554 13.17 -14.49 -4.46
N SER A 555 13.69 -15.63 -4.87
CA SER A 555 14.78 -15.68 -5.83
C SER A 555 14.82 -16.96 -6.65
N GLU A 556 15.11 -16.81 -7.94
CA GLU A 556 15.06 -17.88 -8.94
C GLU A 556 16.26 -17.83 -9.88
N ALA A 557 16.66 -18.99 -10.41
CA ALA A 557 17.66 -19.08 -11.46
C ALA A 557 16.97 -19.02 -12.83
N PHE A 558 17.38 -18.04 -13.64
CA PHE A 558 16.84 -17.81 -14.97
C PHE A 558 17.87 -18.18 -16.03
N VAL A 559 17.41 -18.77 -17.13
CA VAL A 559 18.21 -19.13 -18.30
C VAL A 559 17.61 -18.50 -19.56
N ASP A 560 18.45 -18.23 -20.56
CA ASP A 560 18.06 -17.71 -21.87
C ASP A 560 17.00 -18.61 -22.49
N PHE A 561 15.91 -18.01 -22.95
CA PHE A 561 14.85 -18.69 -23.68
C PHE A 561 15.31 -19.12 -25.09
N GLY A 562 16.51 -18.69 -25.50
CA GLY A 562 17.03 -18.88 -26.85
C GLY A 562 16.34 -17.94 -27.82
N GLY A 563 16.68 -17.98 -29.10
CA GLY A 563 16.03 -17.19 -30.13
C GLY A 563 16.89 -17.05 -31.37
N GLY A 564 16.43 -16.23 -32.31
CA GLY A 564 17.15 -15.94 -33.53
C GLY A 564 16.29 -15.21 -34.54
N CYS A 565 16.86 -14.92 -35.71
CA CYS A 565 16.14 -14.24 -36.77
C CYS A 565 15.58 -15.26 -37.77
N PRO A 566 14.24 -15.36 -37.89
CA PRO A 566 13.64 -16.10 -38.99
C PRO A 566 13.77 -15.35 -40.30
N THR A 567 13.50 -16.06 -41.39
CA THR A 567 13.47 -15.49 -42.73
C THR A 567 12.03 -15.36 -43.22
N VAL A 568 11.62 -14.17 -43.66
CA VAL A 568 10.36 -13.95 -44.39
C VAL A 568 10.66 -13.22 -45.68
N GLY A 569 10.11 -13.70 -46.80
CA GLY A 569 10.37 -13.10 -48.11
C GLY A 569 11.86 -13.13 -48.51
N GLY A 570 12.64 -14.07 -47.96
CA GLY A 570 14.08 -14.22 -48.25
C GLY A 570 15.01 -13.35 -47.41
N ALA A 571 14.50 -12.47 -46.54
CA ALA A 571 15.32 -11.63 -45.66
C ALA A 571 15.21 -12.05 -44.17
N PRO A 572 16.32 -12.03 -43.40
CA PRO A 572 16.28 -12.25 -41.96
C PRO A 572 15.55 -11.10 -41.26
N ILE A 573 14.83 -11.42 -40.19
CA ILE A 573 14.02 -10.47 -39.44
C ILE A 573 14.51 -10.37 -38.01
N ASP A 574 15.01 -9.19 -37.67
CA ASP A 574 15.19 -8.79 -36.28
C ASP A 574 13.89 -8.12 -35.80
N ALA A 575 13.14 -8.85 -34.97
CA ALA A 575 11.91 -8.33 -34.38
C ALA A 575 11.70 -8.77 -32.93
N SER A 576 12.68 -9.43 -32.32
CA SER A 576 12.58 -9.82 -30.92
C SER A 576 12.75 -8.58 -30.04
N GLY A 577 11.71 -8.20 -29.31
CA GLY A 577 11.64 -6.96 -28.55
C GLY A 577 10.25 -6.67 -28.00
N HIS A 578 10.10 -5.53 -27.32
CA HIS A 578 8.81 -4.99 -26.92
C HIS A 578 8.28 -4.03 -27.98
N TRP A 579 7.01 -4.17 -28.35
CA TRP A 579 6.32 -3.43 -29.40
C TRP A 579 5.03 -2.83 -28.84
N PHE A 580 4.70 -1.61 -29.26
CA PHE A 580 3.47 -0.93 -28.85
C PHE A 580 2.99 0.03 -29.92
N ASP A 581 1.70 0.36 -29.90
CA ASP A 581 1.15 1.49 -30.66
C ASP A 581 1.26 2.77 -29.82
N PRO A 582 1.94 3.82 -30.28
CA PRO A 582 2.01 5.10 -29.57
C PRO A 582 0.64 5.71 -29.24
N ARG A 583 -0.42 5.41 -30.02
CA ARG A 583 -1.79 5.86 -29.75
C ARG A 583 -2.44 5.16 -28.57
N ARG A 584 -1.90 4.00 -28.14
CA ARG A 584 -2.36 3.22 -26.98
C ARG A 584 -1.19 2.76 -26.12
N ALA A 585 -0.32 3.72 -25.80
CA ALA A 585 0.80 3.50 -24.90
C ALA A 585 0.34 2.94 -23.54
N GLY A 586 1.13 2.02 -22.97
CA GLY A 586 0.80 1.27 -21.76
C GLY A 586 0.25 -0.14 -22.03
N SER A 587 -0.08 -0.46 -23.28
CA SER A 587 -0.39 -1.82 -23.75
C SER A 587 0.48 -2.18 -24.95
N GLY A 588 0.59 -3.47 -25.28
CA GLY A 588 1.37 -3.89 -26.44
C GLY A 588 1.75 -5.36 -26.41
N TYR A 589 2.90 -5.66 -27.01
CA TYR A 589 3.34 -7.02 -27.30
C TYR A 589 4.83 -7.20 -27.04
N THR A 590 5.22 -8.33 -26.47
CA THR A 590 6.59 -8.85 -26.62
C THR A 590 6.60 -9.83 -27.77
N ALA A 591 7.40 -9.55 -28.80
CA ALA A 591 7.72 -10.53 -29.84
C ALA A 591 9.04 -11.22 -29.48
N HIS A 592 9.09 -12.54 -29.63
CA HIS A 592 10.29 -13.32 -29.43
C HIS A 592 10.37 -14.40 -30.51
N LEU A 593 11.34 -14.26 -31.40
CA LEU A 593 11.42 -15.05 -32.62
C LEU A 593 12.59 -16.03 -32.60
N PHE A 594 12.41 -17.12 -33.34
CA PHE A 594 13.37 -18.19 -33.57
C PHE A 594 13.35 -18.52 -35.07
N PRO A 595 14.36 -19.23 -35.61
CA PRO A 595 14.39 -19.59 -37.03
C PRO A 595 13.13 -20.31 -37.54
N ASN A 596 12.51 -21.14 -36.70
CA ASN A 596 11.34 -21.97 -37.03
C ASN A 596 10.21 -21.90 -36.00
N TYR A 597 10.21 -20.89 -35.12
CA TYR A 597 9.18 -20.71 -34.10
C TYR A 597 8.98 -19.23 -33.80
N GLU A 598 7.74 -18.84 -33.52
CA GLU A 598 7.39 -17.48 -33.12
C GLU A 598 6.57 -17.52 -31.83
N PHE A 599 6.88 -16.57 -30.95
CA PHE A 599 6.26 -16.43 -29.65
C PHE A 599 5.91 -14.97 -29.42
N TYR A 600 4.67 -14.71 -29.05
CA TYR A 600 4.15 -13.40 -28.72
C TYR A 600 3.50 -13.44 -27.36
N MET A 601 3.81 -12.45 -26.53
CA MET A 601 3.06 -12.15 -25.30
C MET A 601 2.37 -10.82 -25.48
N ALA A 602 1.05 -10.76 -25.33
CA ALA A 602 0.34 -9.50 -25.24
C ALA A 602 0.29 -9.04 -23.77
N PHE A 603 0.66 -7.79 -23.50
CA PHE A 603 0.44 -7.15 -22.21
C PHE A 603 -0.73 -6.16 -22.34
N VAL A 604 -1.89 -6.61 -21.85
CA VAL A 604 -3.19 -5.95 -22.05
C VAL A 604 -3.94 -5.87 -20.72
N TYR A 605 -5.23 -5.51 -20.76
CA TYR A 605 -6.06 -5.37 -19.57
C TYR A 605 -7.41 -6.07 -19.75
N ASP A 606 -8.00 -6.52 -18.65
CA ASP A 606 -9.36 -7.04 -18.63
C ASP A 606 -10.41 -5.91 -18.60
N GLY A 607 -11.70 -6.27 -18.57
CA GLY A 607 -12.81 -5.31 -18.56
C GLY A 607 -12.87 -4.39 -17.32
N ARG A 608 -12.01 -4.61 -16.32
CA ARG A 608 -11.86 -3.74 -15.13
C ARG A 608 -10.55 -2.97 -15.14
N GLY A 609 -9.79 -3.04 -16.23
CA GLY A 609 -8.48 -2.42 -16.33
C GLY A 609 -7.39 -3.11 -15.50
N VAL A 610 -7.57 -4.38 -15.12
CA VAL A 610 -6.54 -5.16 -14.43
C VAL A 610 -5.59 -5.80 -15.47
N PRO A 611 -4.26 -5.75 -15.29
CA PRO A 611 -3.32 -6.27 -16.27
C PRO A 611 -3.49 -7.77 -16.49
N ARG A 612 -3.48 -8.17 -17.77
CA ARG A 612 -3.56 -9.55 -18.25
C ARG A 612 -2.47 -9.81 -19.27
N SER A 613 -1.89 -10.99 -19.19
CA SER A 613 -0.98 -11.49 -20.21
C SER A 613 -1.63 -12.62 -21.00
N LEU A 614 -1.38 -12.63 -22.30
CA LEU A 614 -1.91 -13.60 -23.25
C LEU A 614 -0.78 -14.09 -24.14
N VAL A 615 -0.81 -15.36 -24.54
CA VAL A 615 0.24 -15.96 -25.36
C VAL A 615 -0.30 -16.36 -26.73
N ALA A 616 0.48 -16.08 -27.77
CA ALA A 616 0.28 -16.62 -29.11
C ALA A 616 1.61 -17.21 -29.59
N GLU A 617 1.59 -18.46 -30.05
CA GLU A 617 2.80 -19.14 -30.49
C GLU A 617 2.55 -20.04 -31.71
N ARG A 618 3.58 -20.23 -32.53
CA ARG A 618 3.51 -21.11 -33.70
C ARG A 618 4.85 -21.75 -34.03
N ARG A 619 4.83 -23.03 -34.43
CA ARG A 619 6.01 -23.81 -34.86
C ARG A 619 6.48 -23.54 -36.29
N SER A 620 6.24 -22.33 -36.79
CA SER A 620 6.76 -21.81 -38.05
C SER A 620 6.51 -20.31 -38.12
N ILE A 621 7.28 -19.59 -38.95
CA ILE A 621 7.04 -18.17 -39.18
C ILE A 621 6.05 -17.89 -40.32
N GLY A 622 6.01 -18.70 -41.37
CA GLY A 622 5.02 -18.59 -42.46
C GLY A 622 5.08 -17.27 -43.22
N ALA A 623 3.93 -16.80 -43.75
CA ALA A 623 3.89 -15.60 -44.59
C ALA A 623 4.02 -14.30 -43.79
N ALA A 624 4.21 -13.16 -44.45
CA ALA A 624 4.32 -11.85 -43.80
C ALA A 624 3.13 -11.53 -42.87
N ARG A 625 1.91 -11.82 -43.33
CA ARG A 625 0.67 -11.72 -42.54
C ARG A 625 0.24 -13.08 -42.05
N GLN A 626 0.00 -13.23 -40.74
CA GLN A 626 -0.38 -14.50 -40.13
C GLN A 626 -1.39 -14.30 -39.00
N LEU A 627 -2.37 -15.20 -38.95
CA LEU A 627 -3.33 -15.33 -37.85
C LEU A 627 -2.91 -16.48 -36.94
N ILE A 628 -2.78 -16.20 -35.65
CA ILE A 628 -2.29 -17.12 -34.62
C ILE A 628 -3.36 -17.23 -33.54
N GLY A 629 -3.58 -18.43 -33.03
CA GLY A 629 -4.47 -18.64 -31.87
C GLY A 629 -3.91 -17.96 -30.64
N LEU A 630 -4.76 -17.26 -29.89
CA LEU A 630 -4.39 -16.58 -28.65
C LEU A 630 -4.95 -17.33 -27.44
N GLU A 631 -4.09 -17.57 -26.46
CA GLU A 631 -4.39 -18.35 -25.26
C GLU A 631 -4.24 -17.51 -23.98
N GLN A 632 -5.13 -17.75 -23.04
CA GLN A 632 -5.07 -17.31 -21.65
C GLN A 632 -4.53 -18.47 -20.81
N LEU A 633 -3.53 -18.21 -19.97
CA LEU A 633 -2.94 -19.21 -19.09
C LEU A 633 -3.43 -19.02 -17.65
N GLU A 634 -3.55 -20.12 -16.90
CA GLU A 634 -3.67 -20.11 -15.43
C GLU A 634 -2.48 -20.87 -14.84
N GLY A 635 -1.79 -20.29 -13.84
CA GLY A 635 -0.54 -20.83 -13.33
C GLY A 635 -0.22 -20.39 -11.90
N ALA A 636 0.99 -20.70 -11.42
CA ALA A 636 1.41 -20.37 -10.06
C ALA A 636 2.00 -18.96 -9.98
N CYS A 637 1.57 -18.17 -8.99
CA CYS A 637 2.20 -16.89 -8.69
C CYS A 637 3.69 -17.06 -8.33
N PRO A 638 4.53 -16.01 -8.44
CA PRO A 638 5.98 -16.12 -8.23
C PRO A 638 6.35 -16.85 -6.93
N LEU A 639 5.68 -16.52 -5.82
CA LEU A 639 5.91 -17.07 -4.48
C LEU A 639 4.91 -18.16 -4.07
N CYS A 640 4.05 -18.61 -4.99
CA CYS A 640 3.13 -19.70 -4.75
C CYS A 640 3.82 -21.06 -4.97
N VAL A 641 3.32 -22.09 -4.28
CA VAL A 641 3.65 -23.48 -4.61
C VAL A 641 3.28 -23.73 -6.07
N ARG A 642 4.20 -24.28 -6.87
CA ARG A 642 3.92 -24.65 -8.26
C ARG A 642 3.28 -26.05 -8.30
N PRO A 643 2.00 -26.19 -8.69
CA PRO A 643 1.36 -27.50 -8.75
C PRO A 643 1.70 -28.28 -10.03
N GLY A 644 2.18 -27.59 -11.08
CA GLY A 644 2.49 -28.19 -12.38
C GLY A 644 2.69 -27.12 -13.45
N ASP A 645 2.60 -27.52 -14.71
CA ASP A 645 2.61 -26.61 -15.86
C ASP A 645 1.34 -25.76 -15.91
N PRO A 646 1.40 -24.52 -16.43
CA PRO A 646 0.20 -23.70 -16.58
C PRO A 646 -0.84 -24.37 -17.48
N SER A 647 -2.11 -24.26 -17.08
CA SER A 647 -3.21 -24.64 -17.96
C SER A 647 -3.40 -23.56 -19.05
N ARG A 648 -3.83 -23.97 -20.24
CA ARG A 648 -3.99 -23.12 -21.41
C ARG A 648 -5.44 -23.15 -21.89
N HIS A 649 -5.98 -21.98 -22.22
CA HIS A 649 -7.36 -21.80 -22.68
C HIS A 649 -7.38 -20.90 -23.91
N ALA A 650 -7.94 -21.36 -25.02
CA ALA A 650 -8.12 -20.52 -26.20
C ALA A 650 -9.14 -19.40 -25.92
N VAL A 651 -8.77 -18.16 -26.23
CA VAL A 651 -9.58 -16.96 -25.90
C VAL A 651 -9.72 -15.97 -27.06
N GLY A 652 -9.09 -16.25 -28.20
CA GLY A 652 -9.20 -15.39 -29.37
C GLY A 652 -8.08 -15.61 -30.38
N SER A 653 -7.73 -14.54 -31.08
CA SER A 653 -6.69 -14.58 -32.12
C SER A 653 -5.80 -13.34 -32.08
N LEU A 654 -4.55 -13.54 -32.50
CA LEU A 654 -3.59 -12.49 -32.79
C LEU A 654 -3.23 -12.56 -34.27
N GLU A 655 -3.44 -11.48 -35.00
CA GLU A 655 -2.97 -11.30 -36.36
C GLU A 655 -1.75 -10.40 -36.36
N ARG A 656 -0.62 -10.88 -36.88
CA ARG A 656 0.59 -10.08 -37.05
C ARG A 656 0.82 -9.80 -38.53
N GLU A 657 1.42 -8.66 -38.82
CA GLU A 657 1.95 -8.32 -40.13
C GLU A 657 3.40 -7.84 -40.04
N ILE A 658 4.26 -8.47 -40.85
CA ILE A 658 5.64 -8.08 -41.03
C ILE A 658 5.78 -7.35 -42.36
N ALA A 659 6.27 -6.12 -42.32
CA ALA A 659 6.60 -5.34 -43.51
C ALA A 659 8.00 -4.75 -43.34
N SER A 660 8.78 -4.71 -44.43
CA SER A 660 10.13 -4.13 -44.45
C SER A 660 11.05 -4.67 -43.34
N GLY A 661 10.96 -5.97 -43.05
CA GLY A 661 11.80 -6.65 -42.05
C GLY A 661 11.47 -6.33 -40.59
N ARG A 662 10.29 -5.73 -40.31
CA ARG A 662 9.84 -5.38 -38.96
C ARG A 662 8.38 -5.78 -38.75
N VAL A 663 7.98 -5.91 -37.49
CA VAL A 663 6.56 -5.95 -37.15
C VAL A 663 5.99 -4.56 -37.45
N SER A 664 4.99 -4.51 -38.33
CA SER A 664 4.35 -3.27 -38.77
C SER A 664 2.96 -3.10 -38.17
N ARG A 665 2.26 -4.22 -37.98
CA ARG A 665 0.92 -4.26 -37.40
C ARG A 665 0.72 -5.49 -36.54
N ILE A 666 0.00 -5.32 -35.44
CA ILE A 666 -0.57 -6.41 -34.66
C ILE A 666 -2.04 -6.08 -34.37
N ALA A 667 -2.94 -7.03 -34.62
CA ALA A 667 -4.33 -6.95 -34.20
C ALA A 667 -4.65 -8.12 -33.29
N ILE A 668 -5.41 -7.87 -32.24
CA ILE A 668 -5.90 -8.89 -31.33
C ILE A 668 -7.40 -8.72 -31.12
N ASP A 669 -8.09 -9.85 -31.02
CA ASP A 669 -9.50 -9.91 -30.62
C ASP A 669 -9.63 -11.02 -29.57
N VAL A 670 -10.06 -10.63 -28.37
CA VAL A 670 -9.99 -11.47 -27.17
C VAL A 670 -11.29 -11.38 -26.40
N ARG A 671 -11.82 -12.55 -26.02
CA ARG A 671 -12.81 -12.68 -24.96
C ARG A 671 -12.20 -13.48 -23.82
N PHE A 672 -11.97 -12.83 -22.69
CA PHE A 672 -11.38 -13.48 -21.54
C PHE A 672 -12.27 -14.61 -21.01
N ALA A 673 -11.63 -15.63 -20.43
CA ALA A 673 -12.29 -16.81 -19.90
C ALA A 673 -11.99 -17.00 -18.41
N ARG A 674 -12.59 -18.03 -17.80
CA ARG A 674 -12.26 -18.49 -16.44
C ARG A 674 -12.38 -17.41 -15.35
N GLY A 675 -13.45 -16.62 -15.41
CA GLY A 675 -13.73 -15.59 -14.41
C GLY A 675 -12.96 -14.29 -14.60
N VAL A 676 -12.10 -14.18 -15.62
CA VAL A 676 -11.52 -12.89 -16.04
C VAL A 676 -12.56 -12.15 -16.88
N PRO A 677 -12.95 -10.92 -16.52
CA PRO A 677 -14.06 -10.22 -17.17
C PRO A 677 -13.68 -9.52 -18.48
N GLY A 678 -14.66 -9.38 -19.38
CA GLY A 678 -14.59 -8.45 -20.51
C GLY A 678 -13.90 -8.99 -21.76
N VAL A 679 -13.58 -8.05 -22.64
CA VAL A 679 -12.96 -8.28 -23.95
C VAL A 679 -11.80 -7.31 -24.13
N TRP A 680 -10.87 -7.66 -25.00
CA TRP A 680 -9.86 -6.72 -25.48
C TRP A 680 -9.71 -6.88 -26.98
N ALA A 681 -10.09 -5.84 -27.73
CA ALA A 681 -9.97 -5.80 -29.18
C ALA A 681 -9.13 -4.58 -29.57
N ALA A 682 -8.11 -4.82 -30.38
CA ALA A 682 -7.18 -3.80 -30.84
C ALA A 682 -6.72 -4.09 -32.25
N ASN A 683 -6.56 -3.04 -33.04
CA ASN A 683 -5.99 -3.10 -34.38
C ASN A 683 -4.88 -2.05 -34.48
N ASP A 684 -3.66 -2.44 -34.14
CA ASP A 684 -2.51 -1.54 -34.06
C ASP A 684 -1.78 -1.55 -35.40
N ASP A 685 -2.13 -0.62 -36.26
CA ASP A 685 -1.65 -0.52 -37.64
C ASP A 685 -0.26 0.13 -37.77
N ALA A 686 0.29 0.63 -36.66
CA ALA A 686 1.57 1.32 -36.59
C ALA A 686 2.35 0.99 -35.30
N VAL A 687 2.64 -0.30 -35.07
CA VAL A 687 3.44 -0.68 -33.89
C VAL A 687 4.90 -0.27 -34.06
N THR A 688 5.50 0.21 -32.98
CA THR A 688 6.90 0.62 -32.91
C THR A 688 7.61 -0.10 -31.76
N PRO A 689 8.92 -0.37 -31.87
CA PRO A 689 9.65 -0.98 -30.77
C PRO A 689 9.82 0.03 -29.63
N LEU A 690 9.66 -0.42 -28.39
CA LEU A 690 9.89 0.37 -27.18
C LEU A 690 11.36 0.77 -27.01
N GLY A 691 12.27 -0.07 -27.53
CA GLY A 691 13.70 0.11 -27.41
C GLY A 691 14.46 -0.66 -28.49
N GLU A 692 15.67 -1.07 -28.15
CA GLU A 692 16.50 -1.89 -29.03
C GLU A 692 15.94 -3.31 -29.14
N LEU A 693 16.19 -3.92 -30.30
CA LEU A 693 15.83 -5.30 -30.56
C LEU A 693 16.98 -6.23 -30.17
N ARG A 694 16.72 -7.54 -30.08
CA ARG A 694 17.74 -8.54 -29.72
C ARG A 694 18.93 -8.53 -30.67
N GLY A 695 18.72 -8.28 -31.96
CA GLY A 695 19.74 -8.45 -33.00
C GLY A 695 19.75 -9.85 -33.61
N CYS A 696 20.22 -9.95 -34.86
CA CYS A 696 20.38 -11.21 -35.61
C CYS A 696 21.76 -11.84 -35.54
N ALA A 697 22.72 -11.21 -34.86
CA ALA A 697 24.06 -11.76 -34.75
C ALA A 697 23.99 -13.17 -34.12
N PRO A 698 24.53 -14.20 -34.79
CA PRO A 698 24.68 -15.51 -34.17
C PRO A 698 25.63 -15.40 -32.96
N ASP A 699 25.42 -16.28 -31.99
CA ASP A 699 26.19 -16.32 -30.74
C ASP A 699 27.69 -16.53 -30.95
#